data_AF-A0A0F9JII3-F1
#
_entry.id   AF-A0A0F9JII3-F1
#
_cell.length_a   1.000
_cell.length_b   1.000
_cell.length_c   1.000
_cell.angle_alpha   90.00
_cell.angle_beta   90.00
_cell.angle_gamma   90.00
#
_symmetry.space_group_name_H-M   'P 1'
#
loop_
_entity.id
_entity.type
_entity.pdbx_description
1 polymer ?
#
loop_
_entity_poly.entity_id
_entity_poly.type
_entity_poly.pdbx_seq_one_letter_code
_entity_poly.pdbx_strand_id
1 'polypeptide(L)'
;LKDWPIRDGEDVSWYRKHRGATSTFRAAGEEDFIAAYDHDRDVGLAQFADRAVMPGRKWWTWGTSNAGMRWAKILSDDDRPYVELQSGRPLTQGEKFDVQPHEEIEFLEYWIPITRIGPPARINPAAAVRFTVDDGTATVGVLPTGRIEDARIELSAGGGVLKRWQRTISPAEAFKGQHPLGEVKPADVWLRVFDGDGRQVIAHRYGHYTPGKPLTGAGANKPKSPRPAKKLAGAITLTRQGSFAEARKALIELFYAGVEGADAAVAGYYLGVAEANLGHADAALSAWESVAADSPVAPAARIEGAKVLLARRKWSQVVDRLAPLVLARPPNALAQVYSAVALRNSGRTKQATDMVDKALRRDPLMLLGQTGSRGKRLVNGVVNGGLVNGMGRLSRVKKEDQPAFGVFIMIPSPTVVEIFAALRPRGVDFLGIEAQHQAFNPETLAQTLRTADLLGLPCLVHVGPRDLPLAELVLDLGAAGVIFPVVNNASEAREAVSVCRYPPAGRRSMGGLRNLLGRGDLVEDHEPLCIIQIERAEAVKSLEEILSVDGIDAILPGPLDLAISMGLDASKASYASYQEVVAEVQTVMIEIERGAAAHAIAKMRHCETGEAAMGAIREGCDLITLSSDAALLLRSAGGLMEELLAARDQLPR
;
A
#
# COMPACT_ATOMS: atom_id res chain seq x y z
N LEU A 1 17.30 17.50 -29.45
CA LEU A 1 18.32 16.77 -28.66
C LEU A 1 19.76 17.00 -29.17
N LYS A 2 19.96 17.73 -30.28
CA LYS A 2 21.30 17.98 -30.87
C LYS A 2 21.93 19.33 -30.46
N ASP A 3 21.20 20.16 -29.73
CA ASP A 3 21.54 21.58 -29.61
C ASP A 3 22.07 21.91 -28.19
N TRP A 4 22.88 21.02 -27.59
CA TRP A 4 23.66 21.39 -26.40
C TRP A 4 25.12 21.63 -26.82
N PRO A 5 25.73 22.77 -26.45
CA PRO A 5 25.19 23.80 -25.57
C PRO A 5 24.41 24.92 -26.27
N ILE A 6 24.10 24.84 -27.58
CA ILE A 6 23.46 25.95 -28.31
C ILE A 6 21.93 25.88 -28.27
N ARG A 7 21.27 26.72 -27.47
CA ARG A 7 19.81 26.86 -27.48
C ARG A 7 19.40 28.20 -28.07
N ASP A 8 18.52 28.19 -29.07
CA ASP A 8 18.03 29.40 -29.76
C ASP A 8 19.16 30.31 -30.30
N GLY A 9 20.26 29.69 -30.76
CA GLY A 9 21.45 30.40 -31.25
C GLY A 9 22.39 30.93 -30.16
N GLU A 10 22.07 30.74 -28.87
CA GLU A 10 22.92 31.12 -27.76
C GLU A 10 23.63 29.92 -27.13
N ASP A 11 24.92 30.06 -26.81
CA ASP A 11 25.66 29.08 -26.03
C ASP A 11 25.26 29.14 -24.55
N VAL A 12 24.35 28.24 -24.16
CA VAL A 12 23.85 28.10 -22.79
C VAL A 12 24.77 27.28 -21.87
N SER A 13 25.99 26.92 -22.30
CA SER A 13 27.00 26.38 -21.38
C SER A 13 27.49 27.44 -20.38
N TRP A 14 27.36 28.72 -20.73
CA TRP A 14 27.77 29.82 -19.87
C TRP A 14 26.72 30.16 -18.81
N TYR A 15 27.13 30.18 -17.54
CA TYR A 15 26.29 30.58 -16.40
C TYR A 15 25.51 31.89 -16.67
N ARG A 16 26.18 32.90 -17.25
CA ARG A 16 25.58 34.22 -17.54
C ARG A 16 24.34 34.18 -18.44
N LYS A 17 24.12 33.10 -19.19
CA LYS A 17 22.96 32.91 -20.06
C LYS A 17 21.71 32.40 -19.33
N HIS A 18 21.85 31.98 -18.08
CA HIS A 18 20.73 31.51 -17.26
C HIS A 18 20.20 32.65 -16.42
N ARG A 19 19.11 33.30 -16.86
CA ARG A 19 18.53 34.46 -16.14
C ARG A 19 17.86 34.08 -14.83
N GLY A 20 17.34 32.87 -14.69
CA GLY A 20 16.65 32.40 -13.50
C GLY A 20 17.04 30.97 -13.13
N ALA A 21 16.40 30.45 -12.09
CA ALA A 21 16.61 29.09 -11.63
C ALA A 21 16.34 28.10 -12.76
N THR A 22 17.35 27.30 -13.12
CA THR A 22 17.34 26.44 -14.30
C THR A 22 17.80 25.03 -13.94
N SER A 23 16.91 24.05 -14.17
CA SER A 23 17.21 22.62 -14.05
C SER A 23 17.31 21.98 -15.42
N THR A 24 18.48 21.44 -15.73
CA THR A 24 18.71 20.74 -16.99
C THR A 24 19.00 19.28 -16.71
N PHE A 25 18.01 18.42 -16.93
CA PHE A 25 18.17 16.97 -16.96
C PHE A 25 18.43 16.51 -18.39
N ARG A 26 19.45 15.67 -18.57
CA ARG A 26 19.78 15.06 -19.85
C ARG A 26 20.28 13.64 -19.64
N ALA A 27 19.96 12.77 -20.60
CA ALA A 27 20.76 11.57 -20.80
C ALA A 27 22.18 11.98 -21.23
N ALA A 28 23.18 11.15 -20.91
CA ALA A 28 24.55 11.34 -21.36
C ALA A 28 24.59 11.60 -22.89
N GLY A 29 25.32 12.64 -23.28
CA GLY A 29 25.41 13.13 -24.66
C GLY A 29 26.33 12.26 -25.53
N GLU A 30 27.02 12.82 -26.52
CA GLU A 30 28.00 12.06 -27.31
C GLU A 30 29.22 11.63 -26.50
N GLU A 31 29.50 12.31 -25.38
CA GLU A 31 30.54 11.96 -24.40
C GLU A 31 29.95 11.47 -23.07
N ASP A 32 30.74 10.68 -22.33
CA ASP A 32 30.36 10.05 -21.05
C ASP A 32 30.54 10.95 -19.81
N PHE A 33 30.82 12.24 -20.03
CA PHE A 33 31.10 13.18 -18.95
C PHE A 33 30.18 14.39 -18.94
N ILE A 34 30.05 14.99 -17.77
CA ILE A 34 29.55 16.35 -17.56
C ILE A 34 30.60 17.14 -16.78
N ALA A 35 30.74 18.44 -17.05
CA ALA A 35 31.69 19.27 -16.32
C ALA A 35 31.12 20.66 -16.04
N ALA A 36 31.61 21.27 -14.98
CA ALA A 36 31.47 22.69 -14.70
C ALA A 36 32.86 23.29 -14.49
N TYR A 37 33.06 24.51 -14.99
CA TYR A 37 34.36 25.16 -14.98
C TYR A 37 34.23 26.64 -14.63
N ASP A 38 35.00 27.07 -13.63
CA ASP A 38 35.21 28.48 -13.27
C ASP A 38 36.42 29.00 -14.05
N HIS A 39 36.14 29.81 -15.06
CA HIS A 39 37.16 30.40 -15.92
C HIS A 39 38.10 31.36 -15.19
N ASP A 40 37.60 32.06 -14.15
CA ASP A 40 38.38 33.07 -13.43
C ASP A 40 39.36 32.41 -12.46
N ARG A 41 38.98 31.26 -11.88
CA ARG A 41 39.84 30.49 -10.97
C ARG A 41 40.68 29.43 -11.68
N ASP A 42 40.45 29.19 -12.98
CA ASP A 42 41.15 28.15 -13.76
C ASP A 42 40.97 26.74 -13.15
N VAL A 43 39.81 26.51 -12.51
CA VAL A 43 39.42 25.26 -11.84
C VAL A 43 38.01 24.83 -12.23
N GLY A 44 37.75 23.53 -12.14
CA GLY A 44 36.45 22.95 -12.38
C GLY A 44 36.38 21.53 -11.87
N LEU A 45 35.22 20.94 -12.07
CA LEU A 45 34.92 19.57 -11.69
C LEU A 45 34.24 18.89 -12.86
N ALA A 46 34.72 17.70 -13.20
CA ALA A 46 34.08 16.85 -14.17
C ALA A 46 33.67 15.52 -13.54
N GLN A 47 32.54 15.00 -13.98
CA GLN A 47 32.04 13.69 -13.64
C GLN A 47 32.08 12.84 -14.90
N PHE A 48 32.68 11.64 -14.81
CA PHE A 48 32.72 10.65 -15.87
C PHE A 48 32.12 9.33 -15.35
N ALA A 49 31.17 8.75 -16.09
CA ALA A 49 30.64 7.42 -15.81
C ALA A 49 30.12 6.76 -17.09
N ASP A 50 30.11 5.43 -17.12
CA ASP A 50 29.57 4.67 -18.24
C ASP A 50 28.09 5.00 -18.44
N ARG A 51 27.74 5.58 -19.61
CA ARG A 51 26.36 5.95 -19.95
C ARG A 51 25.39 4.77 -19.95
N ALA A 52 25.87 3.55 -20.21
CA ALA A 52 25.02 2.37 -20.25
C ALA A 52 24.56 1.96 -18.85
N VAL A 53 25.30 2.37 -17.82
CA VAL A 53 25.03 2.09 -16.41
C VAL A 53 24.40 3.31 -15.73
N MET A 54 24.98 4.49 -15.96
CA MET A 54 24.58 5.77 -15.38
C MET A 54 24.29 6.80 -16.48
N PRO A 55 23.13 6.72 -17.14
CA PRO A 55 22.77 7.65 -18.22
C PRO A 55 22.38 9.04 -17.71
N GLY A 56 21.95 9.20 -16.47
CA GLY A 56 21.45 10.45 -15.93
C GLY A 56 22.54 11.50 -15.71
N ARG A 57 22.30 12.71 -16.20
CA ARG A 57 23.12 13.90 -15.95
C ARG A 57 22.21 15.08 -15.61
N LYS A 58 22.56 15.82 -14.57
CA LYS A 58 21.88 17.05 -14.17
C LYS A 58 22.88 18.18 -14.05
N TRP A 59 22.48 19.33 -14.57
CA TRP A 59 23.11 20.61 -14.33
C TRP A 59 22.06 21.58 -13.77
N TRP A 60 22.34 22.16 -12.60
CA TRP A 60 21.44 23.11 -11.94
C TRP A 60 22.14 24.40 -11.57
N THR A 61 21.43 25.52 -11.72
CA THR A 61 21.86 26.83 -11.27
C THR A 61 20.68 27.71 -10.86
N TRP A 62 20.92 28.66 -9.96
CA TRP A 62 19.94 29.69 -9.60
C TRP A 62 19.87 30.86 -10.60
N GLY A 63 20.85 30.96 -11.50
CA GLY A 63 20.92 31.97 -12.55
C GLY A 63 21.27 33.38 -12.06
N THR A 64 21.31 34.33 -12.99
CA THR A 64 21.79 35.71 -12.78
C THR A 64 20.74 36.72 -12.29
N SER A 65 19.48 36.31 -12.09
CA SER A 65 18.46 37.19 -11.52
C SER A 65 18.83 37.67 -10.12
N ASN A 66 18.22 38.76 -9.66
CA ASN A 66 18.34 39.21 -8.27
C ASN A 66 18.02 38.10 -7.25
N ALA A 67 17.05 37.23 -7.56
CA ALA A 67 16.74 36.08 -6.71
C ALA A 67 17.87 35.04 -6.72
N GLY A 68 18.45 34.75 -7.88
CA GLY A 68 19.55 33.80 -7.99
C GLY A 68 20.85 34.32 -7.37
N MET A 69 21.15 35.61 -7.53
CA MET A 69 22.29 36.25 -6.88
C MET A 69 22.13 36.28 -5.35
N ARG A 70 20.91 36.37 -4.80
CA ARG A 70 20.70 36.19 -3.36
C ARG A 70 21.09 34.79 -2.89
N TRP A 71 20.75 33.76 -3.66
CA TRP A 71 21.18 32.39 -3.34
C TRP A 71 22.68 32.19 -3.46
N ALA A 72 23.34 32.83 -4.43
CA ALA A 72 24.80 32.83 -4.53
C ALA A 72 25.45 33.34 -3.23
N LYS A 73 24.92 34.41 -2.63
CA LYS A 73 25.39 34.92 -1.32
C LYS A 73 25.16 33.98 -0.15
N ILE A 74 24.09 33.17 -0.22
CA ILE A 74 23.74 32.23 0.85
C ILE A 74 24.57 30.95 0.75
N LEU A 75 24.87 30.51 -0.47
CA LEU A 75 25.42 29.17 -0.75
C LEU A 75 26.91 29.18 -1.12
N SER A 76 27.55 30.34 -1.18
CA SER A 76 28.98 30.46 -1.48
C SER A 76 29.66 31.45 -0.54
N ASP A 77 30.93 31.17 -0.21
CA ASP A 77 31.72 31.98 0.71
C ASP A 77 32.10 33.36 0.14
N ASP A 78 32.00 33.55 -1.18
CA ASP A 78 32.44 34.77 -1.87
C ASP A 78 31.43 35.29 -2.90
N ASP A 79 30.13 35.09 -2.63
CA ASP A 79 28.99 35.58 -3.43
C ASP A 79 28.98 35.12 -4.90
N ARG A 80 29.72 34.04 -5.21
CA ARG A 80 29.90 33.56 -6.57
C ARG A 80 28.74 32.71 -7.09
N PRO A 81 28.55 32.69 -8.42
CA PRO A 81 27.66 31.77 -9.12
C PRO A 81 27.72 30.33 -8.60
N TYR A 82 26.56 29.82 -8.16
CA TYR A 82 26.40 28.44 -7.75
C TYR A 82 26.03 27.55 -8.95
N VAL A 83 26.69 26.39 -9.02
CA VAL A 83 26.36 25.32 -9.96
C VAL A 83 26.35 23.98 -9.24
N GLU A 84 25.36 23.16 -9.57
CA GLU A 84 25.21 21.81 -9.04
C GLU A 84 25.27 20.80 -10.19
N LEU A 85 26.21 19.86 -10.09
CA LEU A 85 26.31 18.72 -10.99
C LEU A 85 25.74 17.49 -10.28
N GLN A 86 24.86 16.75 -10.96
CA GLN A 86 24.46 15.42 -10.50
C GLN A 86 24.62 14.40 -11.61
N SER A 87 24.87 13.16 -11.20
CA SER A 87 24.93 11.99 -12.06
C SER A 87 24.16 10.86 -11.37
N GLY A 88 23.51 10.01 -12.16
CA GLY A 88 22.72 8.92 -11.60
C GLY A 88 22.38 7.85 -12.64
N ARG A 89 21.95 6.69 -12.12
CA ARG A 89 21.31 5.65 -12.95
C ARG A 89 19.96 6.12 -13.52
N PRO A 90 19.09 6.80 -12.75
CA PRO A 90 17.87 7.38 -13.30
C PRO A 90 18.17 8.58 -14.20
N LEU A 91 17.29 8.86 -15.16
CA LEU A 91 17.42 10.01 -16.06
C LEU A 91 17.09 11.33 -15.36
N THR A 92 16.25 11.29 -14.34
CA THR A 92 15.84 12.47 -13.57
C THR A 92 15.88 12.22 -12.06
N GLN A 93 15.97 13.30 -11.26
CA GLN A 93 16.02 13.20 -9.79
C GLN A 93 14.73 12.67 -9.14
N GLY A 94 13.62 12.65 -9.87
CA GLY A 94 12.33 12.16 -9.36
C GLY A 94 12.10 10.67 -9.57
N GLU A 95 12.95 10.02 -10.36
CA GLU A 95 12.86 8.61 -10.68
C GLU A 95 13.56 7.75 -9.61
N LYS A 96 12.90 6.66 -9.23
CA LYS A 96 13.45 5.65 -8.31
C LYS A 96 13.73 4.38 -9.10
N PHE A 97 14.80 3.68 -8.74
CA PHE A 97 15.07 2.32 -9.23
C PHE A 97 15.08 1.38 -8.03
N ASP A 98 14.45 0.22 -8.18
CA ASP A 98 14.35 -0.76 -7.12
C ASP A 98 15.61 -1.64 -7.11
N VAL A 99 16.06 -2.00 -5.91
CA VAL A 99 17.11 -3.01 -5.69
C VAL A 99 16.43 -4.20 -5.03
N GLN A 100 16.47 -5.36 -5.67
CA GLN A 100 15.86 -6.58 -5.15
C GLN A 100 16.69 -7.17 -3.99
N PRO A 101 16.10 -7.97 -3.09
CA PRO A 101 16.87 -8.74 -2.11
C PRO A 101 17.95 -9.59 -2.80
N HIS A 102 19.20 -9.48 -2.32
CA HIS A 102 20.40 -10.11 -2.90
C HIS A 102 20.82 -9.60 -4.29
N GLU A 103 20.20 -8.54 -4.81
CA GLU A 103 20.70 -7.85 -5.99
C GLU A 103 21.86 -6.93 -5.60
N GLU A 104 22.97 -7.09 -6.32
CA GLU A 104 24.10 -6.17 -6.24
C GLU A 104 24.08 -5.30 -7.49
N ILE A 105 23.99 -4.00 -7.28
CA ILE A 105 24.14 -3.01 -8.34
C ILE A 105 25.47 -2.31 -8.13
N GLU A 106 26.44 -2.67 -8.95
CA GLU A 106 27.71 -1.98 -9.01
C GLU A 106 27.66 -0.90 -10.11
N PHE A 107 28.13 0.28 -9.76
CA PHE A 107 28.44 1.33 -10.72
C PHE A 107 29.67 2.08 -10.23
N LEU A 108 30.43 2.62 -11.17
CA LEU A 108 31.63 3.38 -10.90
C LEU A 108 31.52 4.74 -11.58
N GLU A 109 31.76 5.79 -10.83
CA GLU A 109 31.88 7.15 -11.33
C GLU A 109 33.17 7.80 -10.86
N TYR A 110 33.75 8.63 -11.73
CA TYR A 110 34.95 9.38 -11.45
C TYR A 110 34.61 10.86 -11.36
N TRP A 111 34.94 11.48 -10.23
CA TRP A 111 34.89 12.92 -10.03
C TRP A 111 36.30 13.46 -10.13
N ILE A 112 36.60 14.10 -11.26
CA ILE A 112 37.94 14.52 -11.65
C ILE A 112 38.04 16.05 -11.55
N PRO A 113 38.92 16.59 -10.69
CA PRO A 113 39.17 18.02 -10.67
C PRO A 113 39.84 18.43 -11.98
N ILE A 114 39.28 19.42 -12.65
CA ILE A 114 39.84 19.97 -13.88
C ILE A 114 40.55 21.27 -13.51
N THR A 115 41.87 21.27 -13.53
CA THR A 115 42.65 22.48 -13.27
C THR A 115 43.51 22.81 -14.46
N ARG A 116 43.74 24.10 -14.68
CA ARG A 116 44.70 24.66 -15.63
C ARG A 116 44.36 24.46 -17.09
N ILE A 117 43.88 23.32 -17.53
CA ILE A 117 43.72 23.07 -18.97
C ILE A 117 42.56 23.86 -19.58
N GLY A 118 41.62 24.39 -18.79
CA GLY A 118 40.35 24.95 -19.27
C GLY A 118 39.23 23.89 -19.34
N PRO A 119 38.06 24.23 -19.91
CA PRO A 119 36.97 23.28 -20.09
C PRO A 119 37.43 22.06 -20.91
N PRO A 120 37.17 20.83 -20.44
CA PRO A 120 37.65 19.63 -21.11
C PRO A 120 36.82 19.33 -22.36
N ALA A 121 37.49 18.87 -23.42
CA ALA A 121 36.86 18.36 -24.63
C ALA A 121 36.58 16.85 -24.55
N ARG A 122 37.40 16.12 -23.79
CA ARG A 122 37.23 14.67 -23.55
C ARG A 122 37.86 14.29 -22.22
N ILE A 123 37.26 13.30 -21.55
CA ILE A 123 37.71 12.78 -20.27
C ILE A 123 37.61 11.26 -20.29
N ASN A 124 38.55 10.60 -19.61
CA ASN A 124 38.43 9.22 -19.16
C ASN A 124 39.05 9.11 -17.75
N PRO A 125 39.02 7.92 -17.10
CA PRO A 125 39.59 7.77 -15.76
C PRO A 125 41.08 8.11 -15.61
N ALA A 126 41.84 8.10 -16.70
CA ALA A 126 43.28 8.32 -16.69
C ALA A 126 43.68 9.78 -16.98
N ALA A 127 42.89 10.52 -17.76
CA ALA A 127 43.18 11.90 -18.12
C ALA A 127 41.97 12.67 -18.66
N ALA A 128 42.05 14.00 -18.56
CA ALA A 128 41.23 14.95 -19.28
C ALA A 128 42.08 15.70 -20.31
N VAL A 129 41.48 15.98 -21.47
CA VAL A 129 42.13 16.78 -22.52
C VAL A 129 41.24 17.93 -22.95
N ARG A 130 41.88 19.05 -23.29
CA ARG A 130 41.26 20.18 -23.99
C ARG A 130 41.91 20.33 -25.35
N PHE A 131 41.11 20.69 -26.34
CA PHE A 131 41.58 21.04 -27.67
C PHE A 131 40.71 22.17 -28.23
N THR A 132 41.27 23.37 -28.35
CA THR A 132 40.65 24.48 -29.08
C THR A 132 41.51 24.88 -30.29
N VAL A 133 40.89 25.52 -31.27
CA VAL A 133 41.59 26.07 -32.43
C VAL A 133 41.08 27.48 -32.62
N ASP A 134 41.98 28.45 -32.52
CA ASP A 134 41.70 29.87 -32.64
C ASP A 134 42.70 30.44 -33.67
N ASP A 135 42.20 31.14 -34.69
CA ASP A 135 42.99 31.73 -35.79
C ASP A 135 44.02 30.76 -36.42
N GLY A 136 43.60 29.51 -36.67
CA GLY A 136 44.45 28.47 -37.26
C GLY A 136 45.52 27.90 -36.32
N THR A 137 45.54 28.30 -35.05
CA THR A 137 46.46 27.79 -34.03
C THR A 137 45.73 26.82 -33.09
N ALA A 138 46.21 25.57 -33.02
CA ALA A 138 45.74 24.60 -32.06
C ALA A 138 46.30 24.89 -30.67
N THR A 139 45.43 24.98 -29.67
CA THR A 139 45.78 25.00 -28.25
C THR A 139 45.31 23.71 -27.60
N VAL A 140 46.24 22.97 -26.99
CA VAL A 140 45.98 21.69 -26.34
C VAL A 140 46.34 21.73 -24.87
N GLY A 141 45.54 21.04 -24.06
CA GLY A 141 45.79 20.82 -22.65
C GLY A 141 45.63 19.36 -22.28
N VAL A 142 46.50 18.85 -21.41
CA VAL A 142 46.41 17.47 -20.87
C VAL A 142 46.56 17.52 -19.36
N LEU A 143 45.55 17.00 -18.66
CA LEU A 143 45.55 16.85 -17.20
C LEU A 143 45.36 15.36 -16.87
N PRO A 144 46.41 14.66 -16.44
CA PRO A 144 46.26 13.26 -16.04
C PRO A 144 45.71 13.16 -14.61
N THR A 145 45.07 12.05 -14.27
CA THR A 145 44.58 11.75 -12.91
C THR A 145 45.66 11.15 -12.02
N GLY A 146 46.73 10.62 -12.62
CA GLY A 146 47.94 10.15 -11.96
C GLY A 146 49.20 10.72 -12.62
N ARG A 147 50.37 10.49 -12.01
CA ARG A 147 51.64 10.86 -12.62
C ARG A 147 51.96 9.92 -13.79
N ILE A 148 52.28 10.49 -14.95
CA ILE A 148 52.69 9.75 -16.15
C ILE A 148 54.10 10.21 -16.49
N GLU A 149 55.06 9.35 -16.19
CA GLU A 149 56.46 9.55 -16.56
C GLU A 149 56.62 9.43 -18.07
N ASP A 150 57.48 10.29 -18.62
CA ASP A 150 57.83 10.29 -20.05
C ASP A 150 56.62 10.29 -21.02
N ALA A 151 55.55 11.01 -20.65
CA ALA A 151 54.34 11.06 -21.45
C ALA A 151 54.60 11.68 -22.82
N ARG A 152 54.14 11.01 -23.88
CA ARG A 152 54.22 11.48 -25.26
C ARG A 152 52.89 12.08 -25.68
N ILE A 153 52.90 13.38 -25.99
CA ILE A 153 51.70 14.14 -26.40
C ILE A 153 51.89 14.52 -27.86
N GLU A 154 50.92 14.19 -28.71
CA GLU A 154 51.04 14.33 -30.16
C GLU A 154 49.82 15.03 -30.77
N LEU A 155 50.08 16.00 -31.62
CA LEU A 155 49.16 16.49 -32.64
C LEU A 155 49.48 15.81 -33.97
N SER A 156 48.47 15.26 -34.64
CA SER A 156 48.65 14.49 -35.87
C SER A 156 47.44 14.63 -36.81
N ALA A 157 47.68 14.58 -38.12
CA ALA A 157 46.64 14.63 -39.16
C ALA A 157 47.11 13.85 -40.38
N GLY A 158 46.17 13.24 -41.13
CA GLY A 158 46.48 12.54 -42.39
C GLY A 158 47.51 11.40 -42.28
N GLY A 159 47.72 10.82 -41.09
CA GLY A 159 48.73 9.79 -40.83
C GLY A 159 50.12 10.32 -40.43
N GLY A 160 50.34 11.64 -40.47
CA GLY A 160 51.59 12.29 -40.04
C GLY A 160 51.49 12.97 -38.67
N VAL A 161 52.63 13.12 -37.99
CA VAL A 161 52.75 13.91 -36.74
C VAL A 161 53.05 15.36 -37.10
N LEU A 162 52.17 16.27 -36.67
CA LEU A 162 52.37 17.73 -36.81
C LEU A 162 53.30 18.25 -35.73
N LYS A 163 53.07 17.81 -34.48
CA LYS A 163 53.87 18.19 -33.33
C LYS A 163 53.89 17.08 -32.28
N ARG A 164 55.05 16.87 -31.67
CA ARG A 164 55.25 15.97 -30.54
C ARG A 164 55.87 16.74 -29.38
N TRP A 165 55.40 16.44 -28.18
CA TRP A 165 56.00 16.80 -26.91
C TRP A 165 56.24 15.54 -26.09
N GLN A 166 57.31 15.53 -25.30
CA GLN A 166 57.68 14.43 -24.42
C GLN A 166 58.10 15.01 -23.08
N ARG A 167 57.36 14.67 -22.02
CA ARG A 167 57.63 15.15 -20.66
C ARG A 167 56.81 14.37 -19.64
N THR A 168 57.27 14.38 -18.40
CA THR A 168 56.42 13.97 -17.28
C THR A 168 55.26 14.95 -17.09
N ILE A 169 54.08 14.39 -16.84
CA ILE A 169 52.86 15.12 -16.48
C ILE A 169 52.24 14.51 -15.23
N SER A 170 51.57 15.33 -14.43
CA SER A 170 50.89 14.88 -13.22
C SER A 170 49.69 15.78 -12.92
N PRO A 171 48.81 15.41 -11.97
CA PRO A 171 47.76 16.32 -11.51
C PRO A 171 48.31 17.66 -11.01
N ALA A 172 49.55 17.68 -10.50
CA ALA A 172 50.26 18.89 -10.06
C ALA A 172 50.98 19.63 -11.21
N GLU A 173 51.16 19.01 -12.37
CA GLU A 173 51.95 19.53 -13.51
C GLU A 173 51.25 19.25 -14.85
N ALA A 174 50.06 19.84 -15.03
CA ALA A 174 49.30 19.74 -16.27
C ALA A 174 50.10 20.26 -17.48
N PHE A 175 49.86 19.68 -18.65
CA PHE A 175 50.47 20.13 -19.90
C PHE A 175 49.59 21.14 -20.62
N LYS A 176 50.22 22.16 -21.19
CA LYS A 176 49.65 23.06 -22.20
C LYS A 176 50.63 23.16 -23.36
N GLY A 177 50.11 23.13 -24.58
CA GLY A 177 50.90 23.29 -25.79
C GLY A 177 50.12 24.04 -26.85
N GLN A 178 50.85 24.69 -27.75
CA GLN A 178 50.27 25.35 -28.92
C GLN A 178 51.04 24.98 -30.18
N HIS A 179 50.34 24.91 -31.30
CA HIS A 179 50.95 24.66 -32.61
C HIS A 179 50.08 25.24 -33.75
N PRO A 180 50.65 26.05 -34.66
CA PRO A 180 49.97 26.47 -35.89
C PRO A 180 49.62 25.26 -36.76
N LEU A 181 48.40 25.18 -37.28
CA LEU A 181 47.94 24.05 -38.10
C LEU A 181 48.29 24.20 -39.60
N GLY A 182 48.64 25.40 -40.05
CA GLY A 182 48.86 25.68 -41.48
C GLY A 182 47.58 25.42 -42.29
N GLU A 183 47.70 24.68 -43.38
CA GLU A 183 46.57 24.32 -44.27
C GLU A 183 45.74 23.11 -43.77
N VAL A 184 46.15 22.49 -42.67
CA VAL A 184 45.46 21.31 -42.13
C VAL A 184 44.10 21.72 -41.56
N LYS A 185 43.03 21.10 -42.04
CA LYS A 185 41.68 21.34 -41.52
C LYS A 185 41.60 20.91 -40.06
N PRO A 186 41.10 21.76 -39.14
CA PRO A 186 40.99 21.42 -37.72
C PRO A 186 40.32 20.08 -37.45
N ALA A 187 39.22 19.79 -38.16
CA ALA A 187 38.46 18.55 -38.02
C ALA A 187 39.29 17.28 -38.30
N ASP A 188 40.43 17.36 -38.99
CA ASP A 188 41.29 16.21 -39.29
C ASP A 188 42.40 16.00 -38.25
N VAL A 189 42.52 16.89 -37.26
CA VAL A 189 43.60 16.87 -36.28
C VAL A 189 43.21 16.05 -35.05
N TRP A 190 44.12 15.18 -34.66
CA TRP A 190 44.06 14.36 -33.44
C TRP A 190 45.05 14.85 -32.41
N LEU A 191 44.58 15.03 -31.18
CA LEU A 191 45.39 15.04 -29.97
C LEU A 191 45.46 13.61 -29.42
N ARG A 192 46.66 13.06 -29.27
CA ARG A 192 46.90 11.73 -28.68
C ARG A 192 47.90 11.84 -27.54
N VAL A 193 47.63 11.14 -26.45
CA VAL A 193 48.52 11.06 -25.29
C VAL A 193 48.87 9.60 -25.08
N PHE A 194 50.16 9.33 -24.92
CA PHE A 194 50.70 8.01 -24.62
C PHE A 194 51.50 8.06 -23.32
N ASP A 195 51.54 6.95 -22.58
CA ASP A 195 52.45 6.77 -21.45
C ASP A 195 53.87 6.43 -21.92
N GLY A 196 54.82 6.32 -20.98
CA GLY A 196 56.22 5.97 -21.27
C GLY A 196 56.40 4.57 -21.89
N ASP A 197 55.43 3.67 -21.71
CA ASP A 197 55.42 2.34 -22.37
C ASP A 197 54.86 2.41 -23.81
N GLY A 198 54.42 3.59 -24.25
CA GLY A 198 53.81 3.80 -25.57
C GLY A 198 52.33 3.38 -25.66
N ARG A 199 51.66 3.08 -24.54
CA ARG A 199 50.22 2.80 -24.52
C ARG A 199 49.43 4.10 -24.64
N GLN A 200 48.39 4.12 -25.47
CA GLN A 200 47.54 5.30 -25.62
C GLN A 200 46.66 5.50 -24.38
N VAL A 201 46.88 6.61 -23.68
CA VAL A 201 46.14 7.01 -22.46
C VAL A 201 44.79 7.63 -22.84
N ILE A 202 44.79 8.59 -23.77
CA ILE A 202 43.59 9.28 -24.25
C ILE A 202 43.84 9.86 -25.64
N ALA A 203 42.79 9.92 -26.46
CA ALA A 203 42.84 10.56 -27.77
C ALA A 203 41.55 11.33 -28.04
N HIS A 204 41.66 12.49 -28.66
CA HIS A 204 40.52 13.32 -29.06
C HIS A 204 40.80 13.92 -30.44
N ARG A 205 39.84 13.77 -31.36
CA ARG A 205 39.83 14.43 -32.66
C ARG A 205 38.99 15.68 -32.55
N TYR A 206 39.52 16.81 -33.00
CA TYR A 206 38.86 18.11 -32.84
C TYR A 206 37.44 18.09 -33.42
N GLY A 207 36.46 18.50 -32.61
CA GLY A 207 35.04 18.56 -32.99
C GLY A 207 34.36 17.19 -33.16
N HIS A 208 35.02 16.09 -32.83
CA HIS A 208 34.47 14.74 -32.95
C HIS A 208 34.36 14.06 -31.58
N TYR A 209 33.11 13.76 -31.22
CA TYR A 209 32.74 13.18 -29.94
C TYR A 209 32.21 11.77 -30.15
N THR A 210 32.57 10.88 -29.23
CA THR A 210 32.19 9.47 -29.28
C THR A 210 32.09 8.92 -27.87
N PRO A 211 31.21 7.94 -27.62
CA PRO A 211 31.13 7.27 -26.33
C PRO A 211 32.49 6.74 -25.87
N GLY A 212 32.73 6.78 -24.56
CA GLY A 212 33.89 6.20 -23.93
C GLY A 212 33.83 4.67 -23.92
N LYS A 213 34.91 4.04 -23.46
CA LYS A 213 34.91 2.60 -23.22
C LYS A 213 34.13 2.30 -21.93
N PRO A 214 33.39 1.17 -21.87
CA PRO A 214 32.77 0.71 -20.64
C PRO A 214 33.78 0.64 -19.48
N LEU A 215 33.38 1.12 -18.31
CA LEU A 215 34.24 1.16 -17.12
C LEU A 215 34.33 -0.18 -16.41
N THR A 216 33.26 -0.97 -16.47
CA THR A 216 33.21 -2.30 -15.89
C THR A 216 33.33 -3.33 -17.01
N GLY A 217 34.19 -4.33 -16.78
CA GLY A 217 34.24 -5.50 -17.66
C GLY A 217 32.86 -6.15 -17.69
N ALA A 218 32.38 -6.54 -18.88
CA ALA A 218 31.11 -7.24 -19.02
C ALA A 218 31.04 -8.41 -18.03
N GLY A 219 30.31 -8.23 -16.93
CA GLY A 219 30.50 -9.09 -15.77
C GLY A 219 29.68 -8.74 -14.54
N ALA A 220 28.61 -7.94 -14.64
CA ALA A 220 27.46 -8.37 -13.87
C ALA A 220 27.13 -9.73 -14.47
N ASN A 221 27.24 -10.80 -13.68
CA ASN A 221 26.44 -11.98 -13.95
C ASN A 221 25.04 -11.40 -14.16
N LYS A 222 24.59 -11.24 -15.42
CA LYS A 222 23.16 -11.17 -15.65
C LYS A 222 22.71 -12.46 -15.00
N PRO A 223 21.96 -12.45 -13.88
CA PRO A 223 21.19 -13.63 -13.59
C PRO A 223 20.46 -13.86 -14.91
N LYS A 224 20.72 -15.01 -15.56
CA LYS A 224 20.03 -15.38 -16.81
C LYS A 224 18.63 -14.90 -16.59
N SER A 225 18.18 -13.90 -17.36
CA SER A 225 16.87 -13.28 -17.15
C SER A 225 15.96 -14.46 -16.93
N PRO A 226 15.34 -14.61 -15.74
CA PRO A 226 14.69 -15.86 -15.41
C PRO A 226 13.81 -16.17 -16.61
N ARG A 227 13.98 -17.36 -17.22
CA ARG A 227 13.20 -17.74 -18.42
C ARG A 227 11.77 -17.25 -18.18
N PRO A 228 11.02 -16.73 -19.16
CA PRO A 228 9.71 -16.12 -18.93
C PRO A 228 8.86 -16.83 -17.86
N ALA A 229 8.85 -18.16 -17.86
CA ALA A 229 8.32 -19.03 -16.81
C ALA A 229 8.79 -18.76 -15.35
N LYS A 230 10.08 -18.54 -15.08
CA LYS A 230 10.65 -18.24 -13.76
C LYS A 230 10.41 -16.78 -13.33
N LYS A 231 10.31 -15.82 -14.27
CA LYS A 231 9.86 -14.45 -13.97
C LYS A 231 8.37 -14.43 -13.66
N LEU A 232 7.58 -15.16 -14.45
CA LEU A 232 6.16 -15.36 -14.22
C LEU A 232 5.89 -16.05 -12.88
N ALA A 233 6.65 -17.10 -12.53
CA ALA A 233 6.55 -17.74 -11.22
C ALA A 233 6.87 -16.80 -10.05
N GLY A 234 7.86 -15.90 -10.23
CA GLY A 234 8.16 -14.85 -9.26
C GLY A 234 7.01 -13.84 -9.12
N ALA A 235 6.46 -13.39 -10.24
CA ALA A 235 5.33 -12.46 -10.25
C ALA A 235 4.05 -13.08 -9.66
N ILE A 236 3.81 -14.37 -9.91
CA ILE A 236 2.74 -15.15 -9.28
C ILE A 236 2.96 -15.24 -7.77
N THR A 237 4.21 -15.49 -7.33
CA THR A 237 4.56 -15.52 -5.90
C THR A 237 4.30 -14.18 -5.23
N LEU A 238 4.71 -13.07 -5.85
CA LEU A 238 4.42 -11.71 -5.37
C LEU A 238 2.91 -11.45 -5.27
N THR A 239 2.14 -11.88 -6.27
CA THR A 239 0.67 -11.76 -6.26
C THR A 239 0.06 -12.58 -5.11
N ARG A 240 0.58 -13.79 -4.85
CA ARG A 240 0.13 -14.64 -3.74
C ARG A 240 0.52 -14.11 -2.36
N GLN A 241 1.60 -13.35 -2.28
CA GLN A 241 2.08 -12.70 -1.06
C GLN A 241 1.39 -11.35 -0.78
N GLY A 242 0.52 -10.88 -1.68
CA GLY A 242 -0.18 -9.61 -1.54
C GLY A 242 0.64 -8.37 -1.93
N SER A 243 1.86 -8.55 -2.46
CA SER A 243 2.70 -7.47 -2.99
C SER A 243 2.22 -7.05 -4.38
N PHE A 244 1.01 -6.49 -4.45
CA PHE A 244 0.31 -6.28 -5.72
C PHE A 244 0.94 -5.18 -6.58
N ALA A 245 1.56 -4.15 -5.99
CA ALA A 245 2.24 -3.10 -6.74
C ALA A 245 3.49 -3.64 -7.47
N GLU A 246 4.26 -4.47 -6.77
CA GLU A 246 5.46 -5.14 -7.27
C GLU A 246 5.08 -6.23 -8.27
N ALA A 247 4.04 -7.02 -7.97
CA ALA A 247 3.49 -8.01 -8.88
C ALA A 247 3.01 -7.34 -10.18
N ARG A 248 2.23 -6.26 -10.09
CA ARG A 248 1.78 -5.47 -11.24
C ARG A 248 2.96 -5.00 -12.09
N LYS A 249 4.00 -4.43 -11.47
CA LYS A 249 5.21 -3.99 -12.20
C LYS A 249 5.86 -5.16 -12.95
N ALA A 250 6.06 -6.30 -12.28
CA ALA A 250 6.66 -7.49 -12.88
C ALA A 250 5.80 -8.10 -14.01
N LEU A 251 4.48 -8.07 -13.88
CA LEU A 251 3.54 -8.62 -14.85
C LEU A 251 3.38 -7.69 -16.07
N ILE A 252 3.41 -6.37 -15.88
CA ILE A 252 3.45 -5.40 -16.98
C ILE A 252 4.74 -5.53 -17.78
N GLU A 253 5.89 -5.72 -17.11
CA GLU A 253 7.15 -5.99 -17.80
C GLU A 253 7.08 -7.28 -18.63
N LEU A 254 6.44 -8.34 -18.12
CA LEU A 254 6.21 -9.56 -18.89
C LEU A 254 5.26 -9.35 -20.07
N PHE A 255 4.22 -8.51 -19.89
CA PHE A 255 3.28 -8.15 -20.95
C PHE A 255 3.99 -7.41 -22.11
N TYR A 256 4.89 -6.48 -21.81
CA TYR A 256 5.67 -5.76 -22.83
C TYR A 256 6.88 -6.54 -23.37
N ALA A 257 7.33 -7.59 -22.68
CA ALA A 257 8.47 -8.42 -23.10
C ALA A 257 8.11 -9.47 -24.17
N GLY A 258 6.87 -9.51 -24.67
CA GLY A 258 6.46 -10.42 -25.76
C GLY A 258 6.38 -11.88 -25.34
N VAL A 259 5.94 -12.17 -24.11
CA VAL A 259 5.59 -13.55 -23.73
C VAL A 259 4.46 -14.02 -24.64
N GLU A 260 4.52 -15.26 -25.14
CA GLU A 260 3.52 -15.82 -26.05
C GLU A 260 2.84 -17.06 -25.46
N GLY A 261 1.66 -17.40 -25.99
CA GLY A 261 0.94 -18.62 -25.63
C GLY A 261 0.44 -18.66 -24.18
N ALA A 262 0.59 -19.82 -23.53
CA ALA A 262 0.02 -20.08 -22.20
C ALA A 262 0.58 -19.15 -21.11
N ASP A 263 1.87 -18.80 -21.18
CA ASP A 263 2.52 -17.94 -20.19
C ASP A 263 2.00 -16.50 -20.26
N ALA A 264 1.67 -16.00 -21.46
CA ALA A 264 1.06 -14.68 -21.63
C ALA A 264 -0.35 -14.62 -21.06
N ALA A 265 -1.14 -15.67 -21.29
CA ALA A 265 -2.48 -15.75 -20.73
C ALA A 265 -2.46 -15.83 -19.19
N VAL A 266 -1.50 -16.57 -18.61
CA VAL A 266 -1.29 -16.62 -17.16
C VAL A 266 -0.81 -15.27 -16.63
N ALA A 267 0.12 -14.59 -17.32
CA ALA A 267 0.57 -13.25 -16.95
C ALA A 267 -0.58 -12.24 -16.97
N GLY A 268 -1.40 -12.23 -18.02
CA GLY A 268 -2.60 -11.38 -18.11
C GLY A 268 -3.62 -11.66 -17.02
N TYR A 269 -3.81 -12.93 -16.65
CA TYR A 269 -4.67 -13.31 -15.53
C TYR A 269 -4.19 -12.73 -14.21
N TYR A 270 -2.92 -12.94 -13.85
CA TYR A 270 -2.38 -12.43 -12.60
C TYR A 270 -2.22 -10.89 -12.62
N LEU A 271 -2.05 -10.28 -13.79
CA LEU A 271 -2.04 -8.82 -13.92
C LEU A 271 -3.40 -8.25 -13.57
N GLY A 272 -4.48 -8.85 -14.09
CA GLY A 272 -5.84 -8.47 -13.71
C GLY A 272 -6.09 -8.64 -12.21
N VAL A 273 -5.58 -9.72 -11.60
CA VAL A 273 -5.66 -9.91 -10.14
C VAL A 273 -4.93 -8.80 -9.40
N ALA A 274 -3.71 -8.44 -9.80
CA ALA A 274 -2.94 -7.38 -9.17
C ALA A 274 -3.61 -6.00 -9.32
N GLU A 275 -4.07 -5.65 -10.52
CA GLU A 275 -4.78 -4.40 -10.79
C GLU A 275 -6.09 -4.29 -10.00
N ALA A 276 -6.85 -5.39 -9.87
CA ALA A 276 -8.08 -5.41 -9.08
C ALA A 276 -7.82 -5.14 -7.59
N ASN A 277 -6.77 -5.74 -7.03
CA ASN A 277 -6.40 -5.54 -5.62
C ASN A 277 -5.79 -4.16 -5.35
N LEU A 278 -5.28 -3.48 -6.37
CA LEU A 278 -4.85 -2.07 -6.30
C LEU A 278 -6.01 -1.08 -6.50
N GLY A 279 -7.23 -1.56 -6.71
CA GLY A 279 -8.42 -0.72 -6.94
C GLY A 279 -8.56 -0.22 -8.38
N HIS A 280 -7.72 -0.67 -9.32
CA HIS A 280 -7.78 -0.28 -10.73
C HIS A 280 -8.75 -1.16 -11.51
N ALA A 281 -10.05 -1.06 -11.20
CA ALA A 281 -11.08 -1.94 -11.74
C ALA A 281 -11.13 -2.01 -13.28
N ASP A 282 -10.97 -0.88 -13.96
CA ASP A 282 -11.02 -0.84 -15.44
C ASP A 282 -9.75 -1.49 -16.06
N ALA A 283 -8.58 -1.27 -15.45
CA ALA A 283 -7.34 -1.93 -15.87
C ALA A 283 -7.39 -3.44 -15.64
N ALA A 284 -7.99 -3.88 -14.53
CA ALA A 284 -8.18 -5.29 -14.23
C ALA A 284 -9.08 -6.00 -15.26
N LEU A 285 -10.21 -5.36 -15.62
CA LEU A 285 -11.12 -5.88 -16.64
C LEU A 285 -10.43 -5.98 -18.00
N SER A 286 -9.69 -4.93 -18.39
CA SER A 286 -8.91 -4.91 -19.63
C SER A 286 -7.84 -6.00 -19.65
N ALA A 287 -7.14 -6.24 -18.55
CA ALA A 287 -6.13 -7.29 -18.45
C ALA A 287 -6.75 -8.69 -18.61
N TRP A 288 -7.88 -8.96 -17.95
CA TRP A 288 -8.59 -10.24 -18.08
C TRP A 288 -9.27 -10.44 -19.44
N GLU A 289 -9.64 -9.37 -20.15
CA GLU A 289 -10.15 -9.43 -21.53
C GLU A 289 -9.07 -9.77 -22.53
N SER A 290 -7.81 -9.41 -22.25
CA SER A 290 -6.66 -9.77 -23.07
C SER A 290 -6.26 -11.26 -22.97
N VAL A 291 -6.80 -12.01 -21.98
CA VAL A 291 -6.52 -13.44 -21.80
C VAL A 291 -7.20 -14.24 -22.91
N ALA A 292 -6.38 -14.95 -23.70
CA ALA A 292 -6.84 -15.78 -24.81
C ALA A 292 -7.93 -16.78 -24.37
N ALA A 293 -9.00 -16.90 -25.17
CA ALA A 293 -10.21 -17.61 -24.77
C ALA A 293 -10.02 -19.13 -24.56
N ASP A 294 -9.04 -19.71 -25.26
CA ASP A 294 -8.62 -21.11 -25.21
C ASP A 294 -7.60 -21.41 -24.10
N SER A 295 -7.15 -20.39 -23.36
CA SER A 295 -6.19 -20.57 -22.27
C SER A 295 -6.80 -21.30 -21.05
N PRO A 296 -6.00 -22.13 -20.34
CA PRO A 296 -6.45 -22.80 -19.12
C PRO A 296 -6.89 -21.83 -18.00
N VAL A 297 -6.42 -20.57 -18.00
CA VAL A 297 -6.82 -19.55 -17.01
C VAL A 297 -8.00 -18.69 -17.47
N ALA A 298 -8.47 -18.84 -18.71
CA ALA A 298 -9.56 -18.03 -19.25
C ALA A 298 -10.89 -18.18 -18.48
N PRO A 299 -11.27 -19.36 -17.95
CA PRO A 299 -12.43 -19.47 -17.06
C PRO A 299 -12.26 -18.66 -15.77
N ALA A 300 -11.09 -18.71 -15.15
CA ALA A 300 -10.79 -17.97 -13.93
C ALA A 300 -10.81 -16.45 -14.18
N ALA A 301 -10.20 -15.98 -15.28
CA ALA A 301 -10.21 -14.56 -15.67
C ALA A 301 -11.63 -13.99 -15.87
N ARG A 302 -12.53 -14.79 -16.47
CA ARG A 302 -13.94 -14.41 -16.63
C ARG A 302 -14.66 -14.31 -15.29
N ILE A 303 -14.40 -15.26 -14.38
CA ILE A 303 -14.99 -15.29 -13.04
C ILE A 303 -14.49 -14.12 -12.19
N GLU A 304 -13.19 -13.84 -12.15
CA GLU A 304 -12.66 -12.70 -11.38
C GLU A 304 -13.17 -11.36 -11.92
N GLY A 305 -13.21 -11.17 -13.25
CA GLY A 305 -13.82 -9.99 -13.84
C GLY A 305 -15.32 -9.85 -13.52
N ALA A 306 -16.04 -10.97 -13.44
CA ALA A 306 -17.44 -10.97 -13.03
C ALA A 306 -17.64 -10.51 -11.57
N LYS A 307 -16.71 -10.86 -10.66
CA LYS A 307 -16.75 -10.35 -9.27
C LYS A 307 -16.58 -8.83 -9.21
N VAL A 308 -15.65 -8.28 -10.00
CA VAL A 308 -15.44 -6.82 -10.09
C VAL A 308 -16.71 -6.13 -10.64
N LEU A 309 -17.35 -6.71 -11.66
CA LEU A 309 -18.60 -6.18 -12.22
C LEU A 309 -19.78 -6.30 -11.25
N LEU A 310 -19.86 -7.38 -10.46
CA LEU A 310 -20.84 -7.53 -9.39
C LEU A 310 -20.68 -6.44 -8.32
N ALA A 311 -19.45 -6.18 -7.87
CA ALA A 311 -19.16 -5.11 -6.91
C ALA A 311 -19.59 -3.73 -7.43
N ARG A 312 -19.48 -3.50 -8.75
CA ARG A 312 -19.92 -2.26 -9.43
C ARG A 312 -21.39 -2.26 -9.85
N ARG A 313 -22.18 -3.25 -9.43
CA ARG A 313 -23.60 -3.39 -9.74
C ARG A 313 -23.93 -3.47 -11.24
N LYS A 314 -23.01 -3.99 -12.06
CA LYS A 314 -23.15 -4.13 -13.53
C LYS A 314 -23.72 -5.51 -13.91
N TRP A 315 -24.96 -5.76 -13.53
CA TRP A 315 -25.59 -7.09 -13.59
C TRP A 315 -25.64 -7.72 -14.99
N SER A 316 -26.00 -6.95 -16.02
CA SER A 316 -26.06 -7.46 -17.40
C SER A 316 -24.69 -7.92 -17.88
N GLN A 317 -23.65 -7.11 -17.64
CA GLN A 317 -22.29 -7.42 -18.03
C GLN A 317 -21.73 -8.66 -17.32
N VAL A 318 -22.16 -8.94 -16.08
CA VAL A 318 -21.81 -10.17 -15.37
C VAL A 318 -22.37 -11.40 -16.09
N VAL A 319 -23.66 -11.34 -16.45
CA VAL A 319 -24.34 -12.44 -17.17
C VAL A 319 -23.69 -12.67 -18.53
N ASP A 320 -23.41 -11.60 -19.28
CA ASP A 320 -22.78 -11.68 -20.60
C ASP A 320 -21.36 -12.28 -20.52
N ARG A 321 -20.56 -11.82 -19.55
CA ARG A 321 -19.18 -12.30 -19.36
C ARG A 321 -19.11 -13.77 -18.97
N LEU A 322 -20.08 -14.24 -18.19
CA LEU A 322 -20.12 -15.62 -17.68
C LEU A 322 -20.89 -16.58 -18.58
N ALA A 323 -21.68 -16.10 -19.54
CA ALA A 323 -22.48 -16.92 -20.44
C ALA A 323 -21.70 -18.07 -21.11
N PRO A 324 -20.46 -17.88 -21.62
CA PRO A 324 -19.70 -18.99 -22.20
C PRO A 324 -19.40 -20.13 -21.22
N LEU A 325 -19.19 -19.81 -19.94
CA LEU A 325 -18.93 -20.79 -18.89
C LEU A 325 -20.21 -21.44 -18.38
N VAL A 326 -21.32 -20.70 -18.35
CA VAL A 326 -22.64 -21.21 -17.99
C VAL A 326 -23.19 -22.17 -19.05
N LEU A 327 -22.88 -21.94 -20.33
CA LEU A 327 -23.32 -22.76 -21.45
C LEU A 327 -22.36 -23.90 -21.82
N ALA A 328 -21.19 -23.97 -21.19
CA ALA A 328 -20.20 -25.02 -21.42
C ALA A 328 -20.75 -26.42 -21.10
N ARG A 329 -20.12 -27.47 -21.63
CA ARG A 329 -20.49 -28.88 -21.37
C ARG A 329 -19.27 -29.66 -20.86
N PRO A 330 -19.18 -29.96 -19.55
CA PRO A 330 -20.13 -29.59 -18.49
C PRO A 330 -20.04 -28.08 -18.16
N PRO A 331 -21.12 -27.44 -17.67
CA PRO A 331 -21.11 -26.01 -17.33
C PRO A 331 -20.10 -25.66 -16.22
N ASN A 332 -19.86 -24.38 -15.89
CA ASN A 332 -19.05 -24.02 -14.73
C ASN A 332 -19.99 -23.64 -13.56
N ALA A 333 -19.91 -24.38 -12.45
CA ALA A 333 -20.82 -24.19 -11.31
C ALA A 333 -20.63 -22.80 -10.68
N LEU A 334 -19.40 -22.33 -10.54
CA LEU A 334 -19.10 -21.02 -9.96
C LEU A 334 -19.61 -19.87 -10.86
N ALA A 335 -19.48 -20.02 -12.18
CA ALA A 335 -20.07 -19.08 -13.14
C ALA A 335 -21.60 -19.07 -13.10
N GLN A 336 -22.23 -20.24 -12.88
CA GLN A 336 -23.68 -20.34 -12.67
C GLN A 336 -24.13 -19.61 -11.41
N VAL A 337 -23.39 -19.74 -10.30
CA VAL A 337 -23.72 -19.02 -9.06
C VAL A 337 -23.56 -17.51 -9.22
N TYR A 338 -22.43 -17.00 -9.74
CA TYR A 338 -22.24 -15.56 -9.94
C TYR A 338 -23.24 -14.98 -10.97
N SER A 339 -23.61 -15.74 -12.00
CA SER A 339 -24.67 -15.35 -12.93
C SER A 339 -26.03 -15.31 -12.23
N ALA A 340 -26.33 -16.26 -11.35
CA ALA A 340 -27.55 -16.26 -10.55
C ALA A 340 -27.62 -15.06 -9.59
N VAL A 341 -26.50 -14.66 -8.97
CA VAL A 341 -26.42 -13.42 -8.18
C VAL A 341 -26.82 -12.21 -9.03
N ALA A 342 -26.25 -12.07 -10.24
CA ALA A 342 -26.58 -10.97 -11.13
C ALA A 342 -28.03 -11.01 -11.65
N LEU A 343 -28.55 -12.20 -11.99
CA LEU A 343 -29.93 -12.41 -12.41
C LEU A 343 -30.93 -12.05 -11.31
N ARG A 344 -30.64 -12.42 -10.06
CA ARG A 344 -31.46 -12.05 -8.91
C ARG A 344 -31.48 -10.52 -8.71
N ASN A 345 -30.31 -9.88 -8.71
CA ASN A 345 -30.19 -8.43 -8.53
C ASN A 345 -30.74 -7.62 -9.72
N SER A 346 -31.04 -8.27 -10.85
CA SER A 346 -31.76 -7.67 -11.99
C SER A 346 -33.24 -8.07 -12.06
N GLY A 347 -33.80 -8.64 -10.99
CA GLY A 347 -35.23 -8.98 -10.87
C GLY A 347 -35.64 -10.31 -11.51
N ARG A 348 -34.69 -11.11 -12.03
CA ARG A 348 -34.94 -12.39 -12.71
C ARG A 348 -34.83 -13.58 -11.73
N THR A 349 -35.51 -13.49 -10.59
CA THR A 349 -35.38 -14.41 -9.45
C THR A 349 -35.58 -15.88 -9.81
N LYS A 350 -36.63 -16.21 -10.58
CA LYS A 350 -36.91 -17.60 -11.00
C LYS A 350 -35.75 -18.23 -11.77
N GLN A 351 -35.13 -17.46 -12.66
CA GLN A 351 -33.98 -17.94 -13.44
C GLN A 351 -32.72 -18.07 -12.60
N ALA A 352 -32.55 -17.21 -11.58
CA ALA A 352 -31.46 -17.34 -10.61
C ALA A 352 -31.59 -18.62 -9.77
N THR A 353 -32.78 -18.90 -9.23
CA THR A 353 -33.06 -20.11 -8.44
C THR A 353 -32.84 -21.38 -9.27
N ASP A 354 -33.41 -21.45 -10.48
CA ASP A 354 -33.23 -22.60 -11.38
C ASP A 354 -31.74 -22.85 -11.73
N MET A 355 -30.94 -21.77 -11.80
CA MET A 355 -29.52 -21.85 -12.14
C MET A 355 -28.68 -22.36 -10.97
N VAL A 356 -28.98 -21.95 -9.74
CA VAL A 356 -28.31 -22.45 -8.54
C VAL A 356 -28.68 -23.89 -8.23
N ASP A 357 -29.93 -24.28 -8.40
CA ASP A 357 -30.36 -25.68 -8.22
C ASP A 357 -29.61 -26.62 -9.16
N LYS A 358 -29.41 -26.21 -10.42
CA LYS A 358 -28.63 -26.97 -11.40
C LYS A 358 -27.14 -27.05 -11.03
N ALA A 359 -26.58 -25.99 -10.47
CA ALA A 359 -25.18 -25.97 -10.01
C ALA A 359 -24.98 -26.90 -8.80
N LEU A 360 -25.88 -26.84 -7.82
CA LEU A 360 -25.85 -27.63 -6.58
C LEU A 360 -26.00 -29.13 -6.80
N ARG A 361 -26.94 -29.54 -7.68
CA ARG A 361 -27.13 -30.97 -8.02
C ARG A 361 -25.90 -31.62 -8.64
N ARG A 362 -25.03 -30.80 -9.24
CA ARG A 362 -23.92 -31.29 -10.05
C ARG A 362 -22.61 -31.31 -9.29
N ASP A 363 -22.32 -30.28 -8.51
CA ASP A 363 -21.08 -30.20 -7.74
C ASP A 363 -21.33 -29.65 -6.32
N PRO A 364 -21.97 -30.48 -5.47
CA PRO A 364 -22.32 -30.08 -4.11
C PRO A 364 -21.09 -29.86 -3.22
N LEU A 365 -19.96 -30.52 -3.51
CA LEU A 365 -18.74 -30.45 -2.70
C LEU A 365 -17.82 -29.29 -3.09
N MET A 366 -17.72 -28.90 -4.37
CA MET A 366 -16.88 -27.76 -4.77
C MET A 366 -17.42 -26.43 -4.21
N LEU A 367 -18.74 -26.31 -4.10
CA LEU A 367 -19.42 -25.17 -3.45
C LEU A 367 -19.25 -25.13 -1.93
N LEU A 368 -18.91 -26.27 -1.31
CA LEU A 368 -18.60 -26.39 0.13
C LEU A 368 -17.10 -26.35 0.44
N GLY A 369 -16.22 -26.64 -0.53
CA GLY A 369 -14.80 -26.95 -0.29
C GLY A 369 -13.75 -26.10 -1.04
N GLN A 370 -14.04 -25.43 -2.16
CA GLN A 370 -13.06 -24.56 -2.85
C GLN A 370 -13.10 -23.09 -2.45
N THR A 371 -14.00 -22.77 -1.55
CA THR A 371 -14.07 -21.50 -0.87
C THR A 371 -13.99 -21.83 0.61
N GLY A 372 -13.22 -21.10 1.40
CA GLY A 372 -13.50 -21.05 2.84
C GLY A 372 -14.93 -20.60 3.11
N SER A 373 -15.19 -20.15 4.33
CA SER A 373 -16.49 -19.59 4.80
C SER A 373 -17.27 -18.71 3.80
N ARG A 374 -16.62 -18.09 2.79
CA ARG A 374 -17.20 -17.33 1.67
C ARG A 374 -18.15 -18.09 0.72
N GLY A 375 -17.91 -19.34 0.32
CA GLY A 375 -18.80 -20.00 -0.68
C GLY A 375 -20.04 -20.67 -0.08
N LYS A 376 -19.98 -21.10 1.19
CA LYS A 376 -21.19 -21.39 1.97
C LYS A 376 -22.11 -20.16 2.02
N ARG A 377 -21.53 -18.96 2.22
CA ARG A 377 -22.24 -17.68 2.22
C ARG A 377 -22.80 -17.29 0.85
N LEU A 378 -22.07 -17.56 -0.23
CA LEU A 378 -22.50 -17.24 -1.59
C LEU A 378 -23.66 -18.13 -2.06
N VAL A 379 -23.64 -19.41 -1.69
CA VAL A 379 -24.76 -20.34 -1.95
C VAL A 379 -25.95 -19.99 -1.07
N ASN A 380 -25.76 -19.76 0.24
CA ASN A 380 -26.85 -19.36 1.15
C ASN A 380 -27.45 -17.99 0.76
N GLY A 381 -26.67 -17.03 0.26
CA GLY A 381 -27.18 -15.73 -0.20
C GLY A 381 -28.05 -15.80 -1.47
N VAL A 382 -27.80 -16.77 -2.34
CA VAL A 382 -28.61 -16.98 -3.56
C VAL A 382 -29.80 -17.93 -3.31
N VAL A 383 -29.66 -18.92 -2.43
CA VAL A 383 -30.74 -19.87 -2.07
C VAL A 383 -31.70 -19.28 -1.02
N ASN A 384 -31.20 -18.56 -0.02
CA ASN A 384 -31.98 -18.07 1.14
C ASN A 384 -32.25 -16.56 1.13
N GLY A 385 -31.88 -15.84 0.07
CA GLY A 385 -32.32 -14.47 -0.16
C GLY A 385 -31.55 -13.34 0.54
N GLY A 386 -30.36 -13.58 1.10
CA GLY A 386 -29.55 -12.53 1.74
C GLY A 386 -28.69 -11.72 0.76
N LEU A 387 -28.88 -10.40 0.72
CA LEU A 387 -27.81 -9.47 0.33
C LEU A 387 -26.57 -9.74 1.19
N VAL A 388 -25.37 -9.53 0.64
CA VAL A 388 -24.13 -9.55 1.43
C VAL A 388 -24.11 -8.31 2.33
N ASN A 389 -24.92 -8.32 3.39
CA ASN A 389 -24.92 -7.35 4.48
C ASN A 389 -24.60 -8.10 5.79
N GLY A 390 -23.95 -7.43 6.75
CA GLY A 390 -23.72 -7.71 8.19
C GLY A 390 -23.63 -9.17 8.71
N MET A 391 -24.59 -10.03 8.37
CA MET A 391 -24.75 -11.42 8.82
C MET A 391 -23.52 -12.31 8.58
N GLY A 392 -22.71 -12.01 7.57
CA GLY A 392 -21.47 -12.74 7.32
C GLY A 392 -20.39 -12.51 8.38
N ARG A 393 -20.30 -11.32 8.97
CA ARG A 393 -19.27 -11.00 9.98
C ARG A 393 -19.67 -11.52 11.36
N LEU A 394 -20.98 -11.59 11.62
CA LEU A 394 -21.54 -12.10 12.88
C LEU A 394 -21.15 -13.56 13.15
N SER A 395 -20.78 -14.34 12.14
CA SER A 395 -20.38 -15.75 12.33
C SER A 395 -19.18 -15.96 13.26
N ARG A 396 -18.42 -14.89 13.57
CA ARG A 396 -17.32 -14.92 14.55
C ARG A 396 -17.80 -15.03 15.99
N VAL A 397 -18.99 -14.51 16.26
CA VAL A 397 -19.58 -14.43 17.60
C VAL A 397 -20.82 -15.33 17.70
N LYS A 398 -21.52 -15.53 16.59
CA LYS A 398 -22.86 -16.11 16.53
C LYS A 398 -22.90 -17.32 15.60
N LYS A 399 -23.61 -18.37 15.99
CA LYS A 399 -23.94 -19.50 15.10
C LYS A 399 -25.13 -19.13 14.20
N GLU A 400 -25.17 -19.68 12.98
CA GLU A 400 -26.27 -19.44 12.04
C GLU A 400 -27.63 -19.79 12.72
N ASP A 401 -28.61 -18.91 12.59
CA ASP A 401 -29.97 -19.03 13.17
C ASP A 401 -30.10 -19.11 14.71
N GLN A 402 -29.06 -18.79 15.49
CA GLN A 402 -29.14 -18.74 16.96
C GLN A 402 -28.54 -17.44 17.51
N PRO A 403 -29.18 -16.76 18.48
CA PRO A 403 -28.56 -15.62 19.15
C PRO A 403 -27.26 -16.04 19.85
N ALA A 404 -26.28 -15.14 19.89
CA ALA A 404 -25.06 -15.33 20.67
C ALA A 404 -25.25 -14.72 22.06
N PHE A 405 -24.75 -15.40 23.08
CA PHE A 405 -24.80 -14.90 24.45
C PHE A 405 -23.41 -14.50 24.94
N GLY A 406 -23.32 -13.35 25.58
CA GLY A 406 -22.07 -12.86 26.15
C GLY A 406 -22.24 -12.26 27.54
N VAL A 407 -21.14 -11.83 28.13
CA VAL A 407 -21.10 -11.16 29.43
C VAL A 407 -20.19 -9.95 29.33
N PHE A 408 -20.58 -8.82 29.93
CA PHE A 408 -19.68 -7.67 30.02
C PHE A 408 -18.63 -7.88 31.12
N ILE A 409 -17.38 -7.54 30.81
CA ILE A 409 -16.23 -7.69 31.68
C ILE A 409 -15.80 -6.29 32.09
N MET A 410 -16.11 -5.95 33.33
CA MET A 410 -15.78 -4.68 33.95
C MET A 410 -14.51 -4.76 34.78
N ILE A 411 -14.16 -5.95 35.29
CA ILE A 411 -12.95 -6.15 36.09
C ILE A 411 -11.75 -6.30 35.13
N PRO A 412 -10.74 -5.41 35.18
CA PRO A 412 -9.62 -5.41 34.25
C PRO A 412 -8.59 -6.49 34.61
N SER A 413 -8.96 -7.76 34.43
CA SER A 413 -8.12 -8.91 34.73
C SER A 413 -8.29 -10.04 33.69
N PRO A 414 -7.20 -10.55 33.11
CA PRO A 414 -7.24 -11.73 32.24
C PRO A 414 -7.81 -12.98 32.94
N THR A 415 -7.69 -13.08 34.26
CA THR A 415 -8.25 -14.20 35.03
C THR A 415 -9.77 -14.31 34.87
N VAL A 416 -10.47 -13.18 34.70
CA VAL A 416 -11.91 -13.19 34.47
C VAL A 416 -12.26 -13.85 33.13
N VAL A 417 -11.42 -13.66 32.12
CA VAL A 417 -11.57 -14.35 30.82
C VAL A 417 -11.46 -15.85 30.99
N GLU A 418 -10.51 -16.35 31.77
CA GLU A 418 -10.36 -17.79 32.04
C GLU A 418 -11.60 -18.37 32.72
N ILE A 419 -12.17 -17.65 33.69
CA ILE A 419 -13.40 -18.04 34.39
C ILE A 419 -14.56 -18.19 33.40
N PHE A 420 -14.80 -17.19 32.55
CA PHE A 420 -15.90 -17.26 31.58
C PHE A 420 -15.64 -18.20 30.41
N ALA A 421 -14.38 -18.43 30.04
CA ALA A 421 -14.03 -19.45 29.05
C ALA A 421 -14.43 -20.86 29.52
N ALA A 422 -14.35 -21.16 30.82
CA ALA A 422 -14.85 -22.42 31.39
C ALA A 422 -16.39 -22.57 31.29
N LEU A 423 -17.10 -21.47 31.07
CA LEU A 423 -18.55 -21.44 30.86
C LEU A 423 -18.96 -21.54 29.38
N ARG A 424 -18.01 -21.55 28.44
CA ARG A 424 -18.28 -21.68 27.01
C ARG A 424 -19.13 -22.91 26.64
N PRO A 425 -18.91 -24.13 27.20
CA PRO A 425 -19.80 -25.27 26.95
C PRO A 425 -21.24 -25.07 27.45
N ARG A 426 -21.44 -24.10 28.35
CA ARG A 426 -22.75 -23.74 28.92
C ARG A 426 -23.41 -22.56 28.20
N GLY A 427 -22.83 -22.09 27.09
CA GLY A 427 -23.44 -21.10 26.20
C GLY A 427 -22.89 -19.68 26.33
N VAL A 428 -21.70 -19.47 26.91
CA VAL A 428 -21.00 -18.18 26.77
C VAL A 428 -20.27 -18.16 25.43
N ASP A 429 -20.80 -17.44 24.45
CA ASP A 429 -20.31 -17.37 23.08
C ASP A 429 -19.28 -16.24 22.87
N PHE A 430 -19.38 -15.14 23.61
CA PHE A 430 -18.45 -14.00 23.53
C PHE A 430 -18.34 -13.21 24.85
N LEU A 431 -17.35 -12.32 24.92
CA LEU A 431 -17.20 -11.35 26.01
C LEU A 431 -17.31 -9.91 25.49
N GLY A 432 -17.99 -9.04 26.22
CA GLY A 432 -17.92 -7.59 26.02
C GLY A 432 -16.87 -7.00 26.96
N ILE A 433 -15.78 -6.43 26.46
CA ILE A 433 -14.76 -5.80 27.30
C ILE A 433 -15.11 -4.32 27.47
N GLU A 434 -15.41 -3.91 28.70
CA GLU A 434 -15.87 -2.55 29.02
C GLU A 434 -14.67 -1.62 29.24
N ALA A 435 -14.20 -0.94 28.17
CA ALA A 435 -13.07 -0.03 28.22
C ALA A 435 -13.46 1.46 28.16
N GLN A 436 -14.77 1.79 28.16
CA GLN A 436 -15.22 3.18 28.27
C GLN A 436 -15.22 3.65 29.72
N HIS A 437 -15.70 2.81 30.63
CA HIS A 437 -15.94 3.20 32.02
C HIS A 437 -15.00 2.57 33.04
N GLN A 438 -14.16 1.61 32.65
CA GLN A 438 -13.29 0.86 33.56
C GLN A 438 -11.81 1.09 33.28
N ALA A 439 -10.97 0.75 34.26
CA ALA A 439 -9.53 1.03 34.26
C ALA A 439 -8.72 0.05 33.38
N PHE A 440 -9.20 -0.25 32.17
CA PHE A 440 -8.45 -1.01 31.17
C PHE A 440 -7.39 -0.10 30.52
N ASN A 441 -6.12 -0.34 30.85
CA ASN A 441 -5.01 0.25 30.11
C ASN A 441 -4.62 -0.62 28.89
N PRO A 442 -3.80 -0.11 27.96
CA PRO A 442 -3.37 -0.87 26.78
C PRO A 442 -2.70 -2.21 27.08
N GLU A 443 -1.93 -2.31 28.16
CA GLU A 443 -1.26 -3.56 28.54
C GLU A 443 -2.28 -4.61 29.02
N THR A 444 -3.19 -4.22 29.91
CA THR A 444 -4.25 -5.10 30.40
C THR A 444 -5.19 -5.52 29.28
N LEU A 445 -5.55 -4.62 28.36
CA LEU A 445 -6.32 -4.96 27.16
C LEU A 445 -5.59 -5.99 26.30
N ALA A 446 -4.29 -5.79 26.06
CA ALA A 446 -3.49 -6.74 25.28
C ALA A 446 -3.43 -8.12 25.95
N GLN A 447 -3.26 -8.17 27.28
CA GLN A 447 -3.26 -9.43 28.02
C GLN A 447 -4.63 -10.11 27.97
N THR A 448 -5.71 -9.38 28.26
CA THR A 448 -7.09 -9.88 28.21
C THR A 448 -7.47 -10.43 26.84
N LEU A 449 -7.19 -9.70 25.76
CA LEU A 449 -7.51 -10.13 24.39
C LEU A 449 -6.67 -11.32 23.94
N ARG A 450 -5.38 -11.40 24.33
CA ARG A 450 -4.53 -12.56 24.04
C ARG A 450 -4.99 -13.80 24.79
N THR A 451 -5.40 -13.67 26.06
CA THR A 451 -5.96 -14.77 26.83
C THR A 451 -7.26 -15.28 26.20
N ALA A 452 -8.15 -14.37 25.78
CA ALA A 452 -9.40 -14.73 25.13
C ALA A 452 -9.18 -15.47 23.80
N ASP A 453 -8.26 -14.96 22.99
CA ASP A 453 -7.82 -15.59 21.73
C ASP A 453 -7.26 -17.00 21.94
N LEU A 454 -6.35 -17.18 22.92
CA LEU A 454 -5.79 -18.51 23.27
C LEU A 454 -6.87 -19.51 23.70
N LEU A 455 -7.96 -19.02 24.30
CA LEU A 455 -9.08 -19.83 24.78
C LEU A 455 -10.22 -19.95 23.75
N GLY A 456 -10.07 -19.35 22.57
CA GLY A 456 -11.05 -19.40 21.49
C GLY A 456 -12.37 -18.69 21.84
N LEU A 457 -12.30 -17.62 22.64
CA LEU A 457 -13.45 -16.84 23.07
C LEU A 457 -13.38 -15.43 22.44
N PRO A 458 -14.28 -15.08 21.52
CA PRO A 458 -14.25 -13.79 20.86
C PRO A 458 -14.62 -12.65 21.82
N CYS A 459 -13.94 -11.51 21.67
CA CYS A 459 -14.19 -10.30 22.46
C CYS A 459 -14.69 -9.14 21.60
N LEU A 460 -15.75 -8.47 22.05
CA LEU A 460 -16.21 -7.17 21.55
C LEU A 460 -15.74 -6.10 22.52
N VAL A 461 -14.97 -5.12 22.07
CA VAL A 461 -14.42 -4.10 22.98
C VAL A 461 -15.24 -2.82 22.90
N HIS A 462 -15.78 -2.39 24.03
CA HIS A 462 -16.49 -1.12 24.17
C HIS A 462 -15.49 -0.01 24.48
N VAL A 463 -15.25 0.87 23.52
CA VAL A 463 -14.21 1.91 23.60
C VAL A 463 -14.77 3.24 24.09
N GLY A 464 -13.92 4.20 24.45
CA GLY A 464 -14.37 5.55 24.79
C GLY A 464 -15.00 6.30 23.60
N PRO A 465 -15.84 7.33 23.86
CA PRO A 465 -16.43 8.14 22.80
C PRO A 465 -15.36 8.76 21.90
N ARG A 466 -15.41 8.47 20.60
CA ARG A 466 -14.44 8.90 19.58
C ARG A 466 -12.99 8.48 19.85
N ASP A 467 -12.76 7.42 20.65
CA ASP A 467 -11.43 6.84 20.85
C ASP A 467 -11.07 5.88 19.70
N LEU A 468 -10.94 6.47 18.52
CA LEU A 468 -10.60 5.75 17.29
C LEU A 468 -9.21 5.09 17.34
N PRO A 469 -8.17 5.71 17.94
CA PRO A 469 -6.88 5.05 18.12
C PRO A 469 -6.96 3.78 18.97
N LEU A 470 -7.74 3.79 20.06
CA LEU A 470 -7.97 2.58 20.85
C LEU A 470 -8.71 1.51 20.05
N ALA A 471 -9.71 1.91 19.26
CA ALA A 471 -10.42 0.99 18.37
C ALA A 471 -9.48 0.28 17.39
N GLU A 472 -8.57 1.00 16.73
CA GLU A 472 -7.57 0.38 15.85
C GLU A 472 -6.63 -0.56 16.62
N LEU A 473 -6.16 -0.15 17.80
CA LEU A 473 -5.28 -0.95 18.65
C LEU A 473 -5.92 -2.28 19.08
N VAL A 474 -7.17 -2.27 19.56
CA VAL A 474 -7.81 -3.50 20.06
C VAL A 474 -8.14 -4.47 18.93
N LEU A 475 -8.43 -3.95 17.74
CA LEU A 475 -8.58 -4.78 16.55
C LEU A 475 -7.23 -5.42 16.14
N ASP A 476 -6.13 -4.68 16.23
CA ASP A 476 -4.77 -5.21 16.01
C ASP A 476 -4.37 -6.25 17.08
N LEU A 477 -4.96 -6.18 18.27
CA LEU A 477 -4.80 -7.15 19.35
C LEU A 477 -5.69 -8.39 19.21
N GLY A 478 -6.59 -8.42 18.21
CA GLY A 478 -7.41 -9.59 17.87
C GLY A 478 -8.86 -9.53 18.34
N ALA A 479 -9.37 -8.36 18.74
CA ALA A 479 -10.78 -8.20 19.05
C ALA A 479 -11.68 -8.63 17.87
N ALA A 480 -12.80 -9.28 18.17
CA ALA A 480 -13.79 -9.69 17.17
C ALA A 480 -14.61 -8.51 16.62
N GLY A 481 -14.62 -7.39 17.35
CA GLY A 481 -15.30 -6.16 16.96
C GLY A 481 -15.16 -5.08 18.02
N VAL A 482 -15.67 -3.90 17.69
CA VAL A 482 -15.66 -2.70 18.53
C VAL A 482 -17.09 -2.18 18.70
N ILE A 483 -17.43 -1.81 19.92
CA ILE A 483 -18.67 -1.09 20.28
C ILE A 483 -18.28 0.38 20.46
N PHE A 484 -18.90 1.26 19.68
CA PHE A 484 -18.67 2.70 19.70
C PHE A 484 -19.82 3.41 20.43
N PRO A 485 -19.58 4.01 21.61
CA PRO A 485 -20.61 4.73 22.35
C PRO A 485 -20.90 6.11 21.75
N VAL A 486 -22.01 6.71 22.16
CA VAL A 486 -22.40 8.11 21.90
C VAL A 486 -22.38 8.48 20.41
N VAL A 487 -22.90 7.61 19.53
CA VAL A 487 -23.01 7.90 18.08
C VAL A 487 -24.31 8.67 17.82
N ASN A 488 -24.21 9.96 17.45
CA ASN A 488 -25.35 10.87 17.34
C ASN A 488 -25.76 11.21 15.91
N ASN A 489 -24.91 10.94 14.93
CA ASN A 489 -25.18 11.28 13.54
C ASN A 489 -24.44 10.35 12.56
N ALA A 490 -24.83 10.42 11.28
CA ALA A 490 -24.27 9.59 10.23
C ALA A 490 -22.76 9.83 9.99
N SER A 491 -22.22 11.01 10.33
CA SER A 491 -20.78 11.28 10.21
C SER A 491 -19.99 10.48 11.23
N GLU A 492 -20.43 10.50 12.50
CA GLU A 492 -19.82 9.73 13.58
C GLU A 492 -19.91 8.21 13.31
N ALA A 493 -21.04 7.75 12.77
CA ALA A 493 -21.19 6.36 12.34
C ALA A 493 -20.21 5.99 11.21
N ARG A 494 -20.02 6.86 10.21
CA ARG A 494 -19.01 6.65 9.15
C ARG A 494 -17.59 6.61 9.69
N GLU A 495 -17.27 7.44 10.68
CA GLU A 495 -15.96 7.41 11.34
C GLU A 495 -15.72 6.09 12.06
N ALA A 496 -16.70 5.60 12.81
CA ALA A 496 -16.66 4.29 13.47
C ALA A 496 -16.42 3.15 12.46
N VAL A 497 -17.19 3.11 11.37
CA VAL A 497 -16.99 2.12 10.29
C VAL A 497 -15.60 2.25 9.68
N SER A 498 -15.13 3.47 9.44
CA SER A 498 -13.87 3.72 8.75
C SER A 498 -12.66 3.09 9.45
N VAL A 499 -12.64 3.03 10.78
CA VAL A 499 -11.52 2.43 11.53
C VAL A 499 -11.66 0.92 11.75
N CYS A 500 -12.83 0.35 11.47
CA CYS A 500 -13.04 -1.10 11.45
C CYS A 500 -12.73 -1.75 10.08
N ARG A 501 -12.41 -0.95 9.05
CA ARG A 501 -12.22 -1.42 7.67
C ARG A 501 -10.91 -0.92 7.09
N TYR A 502 -10.17 -1.79 6.42
CA TYR A 502 -9.00 -1.40 5.64
C TYR A 502 -9.41 -0.70 4.33
N PRO A 503 -8.51 0.07 3.70
CA PRO A 503 -8.75 0.61 2.37
C PRO A 503 -9.10 -0.48 1.34
N PRO A 504 -10.04 -0.24 0.41
CA PRO A 504 -10.76 1.02 0.17
C PRO A 504 -12.06 1.19 0.99
N ALA A 505 -12.47 0.19 1.78
CA ALA A 505 -13.74 0.21 2.52
C ALA A 505 -13.69 1.07 3.79
N GLY A 506 -12.49 1.45 4.24
CA GLY A 506 -12.25 2.39 5.32
C GLY A 506 -10.83 2.93 5.33
N ARG A 507 -10.36 3.36 6.50
CA ARG A 507 -9.08 4.03 6.72
C ARG A 507 -8.20 3.36 7.77
N ARG A 508 -8.58 2.17 8.26
CA ARG A 508 -7.81 1.45 9.28
C ARG A 508 -6.36 1.28 8.84
N SER A 509 -5.42 1.62 9.71
CA SER A 509 -3.99 1.47 9.47
C SER A 509 -3.54 0.02 9.62
N MET A 510 -2.62 -0.44 8.76
CA MET A 510 -1.98 -1.74 8.90
C MET A 510 -0.68 -1.60 9.69
N GLY A 511 -0.67 -2.05 10.95
CA GLY A 511 0.51 -2.01 11.81
C GLY A 511 0.62 -3.10 12.88
N GLY A 512 -0.46 -3.84 13.14
CA GLY A 512 -0.50 -4.82 14.23
C GLY A 512 0.47 -5.99 14.10
N LEU A 513 1.30 -6.20 15.13
CA LEU A 513 2.22 -7.35 15.27
C LEU A 513 1.52 -8.70 15.04
N ARG A 514 0.24 -8.83 15.41
CA ARG A 514 -0.51 -10.08 15.23
C ARG A 514 -0.75 -10.44 13.77
N ASN A 515 -0.93 -9.45 12.88
CA ASN A 515 -1.01 -9.68 11.43
C ASN A 515 0.32 -10.24 10.89
N LEU A 516 1.46 -9.71 11.35
CA LEU A 516 2.79 -10.24 11.01
C LEU A 516 3.01 -11.69 11.48
N LEU A 517 2.44 -12.04 12.64
CA LEU A 517 2.55 -13.38 13.23
C LEU A 517 1.54 -14.39 12.65
N GLY A 518 0.73 -14.00 11.65
CA GLY A 518 -0.27 -14.89 11.05
C GLY A 518 -1.49 -15.16 11.94
N ARG A 519 -1.73 -14.30 12.94
CA ARG A 519 -2.82 -14.43 13.94
C ARG A 519 -3.67 -13.17 14.03
N GLY A 520 -3.70 -12.41 12.95
CA GLY A 520 -4.44 -11.18 12.82
C GLY A 520 -5.52 -11.31 11.75
N ASP A 521 -6.37 -10.31 11.71
CA ASP A 521 -7.60 -10.29 10.95
C ASP A 521 -7.40 -10.38 9.42
N LEU A 522 -6.27 -9.93 8.89
CA LEU A 522 -5.93 -10.02 7.46
C LEU A 522 -5.58 -11.44 7.01
N VAL A 523 -4.98 -12.24 7.89
CA VAL A 523 -4.51 -13.59 7.58
C VAL A 523 -5.64 -14.60 7.72
N GLU A 524 -6.55 -14.34 8.66
CA GLU A 524 -7.71 -15.20 8.89
C GLU A 524 -8.92 -14.84 8.01
N ASP A 525 -8.81 -13.82 7.14
CA ASP A 525 -9.88 -13.27 6.29
C ASP A 525 -11.09 -12.83 7.12
N HIS A 526 -10.82 -12.06 8.16
CA HIS A 526 -11.78 -11.64 9.17
C HIS A 526 -12.01 -10.13 9.08
N GLU A 527 -13.26 -9.73 8.86
CA GLU A 527 -13.67 -8.35 9.01
C GLU A 527 -14.29 -8.17 10.41
N PRO A 528 -13.70 -7.32 11.28
CA PRO A 528 -14.20 -7.15 12.63
C PRO A 528 -15.57 -6.48 12.65
N LEU A 529 -16.38 -6.75 13.67
CA LEU A 529 -17.69 -6.12 13.80
C LEU A 529 -17.56 -4.63 14.16
N CYS A 530 -18.32 -3.79 13.46
CA CYS A 530 -18.58 -2.41 13.83
C CYS A 530 -19.96 -2.33 14.48
N ILE A 531 -19.99 -2.09 15.78
CA ILE A 531 -21.21 -1.98 16.58
C ILE A 531 -21.33 -0.55 17.04
N ILE A 532 -22.46 0.10 16.79
CA ILE A 532 -22.70 1.47 17.26
C ILE A 532 -23.72 1.47 18.39
N GLN A 533 -23.51 2.32 19.39
CA GLN A 533 -24.44 2.50 20.48
C GLN A 533 -25.31 3.73 20.25
N ILE A 534 -26.63 3.54 20.31
CA ILE A 534 -27.61 4.63 20.23
C ILE A 534 -28.15 4.88 21.63
N GLU A 535 -27.78 6.01 22.21
CA GLU A 535 -28.01 6.30 23.64
C GLU A 535 -28.27 7.78 23.94
N ARG A 536 -28.60 8.57 22.92
CA ARG A 536 -28.98 9.97 23.07
C ARG A 536 -30.26 10.26 22.31
N ALA A 537 -31.10 11.14 22.84
CA ALA A 537 -32.33 11.58 22.18
C ALA A 537 -32.05 12.26 20.82
N GLU A 538 -30.89 12.90 20.66
CA GLU A 538 -30.43 13.46 19.38
C GLU A 538 -30.14 12.36 18.33
N ALA A 539 -29.50 11.26 18.75
CA ALA A 539 -29.23 10.12 17.88
C ALA A 539 -30.52 9.51 17.33
N VAL A 540 -31.57 9.43 18.16
CA VAL A 540 -32.89 8.93 17.76
C VAL A 540 -33.51 9.80 16.68
N LYS A 541 -33.37 11.13 16.75
CA LYS A 541 -33.88 12.05 15.72
C LYS A 541 -33.19 11.86 14.36
N SER A 542 -31.93 11.43 14.37
CA SER A 542 -31.10 11.21 13.18
C SER A 542 -30.97 9.72 12.83
N LEU A 543 -31.80 8.86 13.41
CA LEU A 543 -31.65 7.41 13.40
C LEU A 543 -31.61 6.85 11.97
N GLU A 544 -32.52 7.29 11.11
CA GLU A 544 -32.59 6.83 9.71
C GLU A 544 -31.28 7.12 8.94
N GLU A 545 -30.71 8.33 9.13
CA GLU A 545 -29.46 8.72 8.49
C GLU A 545 -28.27 7.91 9.01
N ILE A 546 -28.26 7.62 10.32
CA ILE A 546 -27.24 6.77 10.96
C ILE A 546 -27.32 5.35 10.40
N LEU A 547 -28.51 4.75 10.40
CA LEU A 547 -28.72 3.37 9.97
C LEU A 547 -28.51 3.17 8.46
N SER A 548 -28.60 4.24 7.68
CA SER A 548 -28.27 4.24 6.25
C SER A 548 -26.77 4.14 5.96
N VAL A 549 -25.89 4.24 6.97
CA VAL A 549 -24.44 4.13 6.79
C VAL A 549 -24.05 2.66 6.56
N ASP A 550 -23.48 2.39 5.39
CA ASP A 550 -22.97 1.07 5.05
C ASP A 550 -21.79 0.67 5.96
N GLY A 551 -21.73 -0.60 6.34
CA GLY A 551 -20.67 -1.17 7.16
C GLY A 551 -20.95 -1.25 8.67
N ILE A 552 -22.07 -0.72 9.16
CA ILE A 552 -22.57 -0.99 10.52
C ILE A 552 -23.06 -2.43 10.58
N ASP A 553 -22.55 -3.23 11.52
CA ASP A 553 -22.89 -4.65 11.63
C ASP A 553 -23.96 -4.91 12.68
N ALA A 554 -23.92 -4.18 13.79
CA ALA A 554 -24.95 -4.24 14.82
C ALA A 554 -25.18 -2.87 15.49
N ILE A 555 -26.33 -2.75 16.13
CA ILE A 555 -26.64 -1.63 17.02
C ILE A 555 -26.81 -2.12 18.46
N LEU A 556 -26.45 -1.27 19.42
CA LEU A 556 -26.71 -1.47 20.84
C LEU A 556 -27.48 -0.26 21.36
N PRO A 557 -28.74 -0.40 21.81
CA PRO A 557 -29.39 0.70 22.53
C PRO A 557 -28.79 0.82 23.94
N GLY A 558 -28.38 2.03 24.35
CA GLY A 558 -27.84 2.33 25.68
C GLY A 558 -28.92 2.95 26.58
N PRO A 559 -29.63 2.16 27.41
CA PRO A 559 -30.91 2.58 27.96
C PRO A 559 -30.78 3.63 29.08
N LEU A 560 -29.71 3.55 29.89
CA LEU A 560 -29.47 4.50 30.98
C LEU A 560 -29.12 5.89 30.45
N ASP A 561 -28.15 5.98 29.53
CA ASP A 561 -27.77 7.24 28.89
C ASP A 561 -28.90 7.83 28.04
N LEU A 562 -29.70 6.98 27.39
CA LEU A 562 -30.88 7.41 26.63
C LEU A 562 -31.92 8.05 27.54
N ALA A 563 -32.23 7.42 28.69
CA ALA A 563 -33.14 7.99 29.69
C ALA A 563 -32.69 9.37 30.15
N ILE A 564 -31.41 9.50 30.52
CA ILE A 564 -30.80 10.77 30.94
C ILE A 564 -30.90 11.80 29.81
N SER A 565 -30.59 11.41 28.58
CA SER A 565 -30.63 12.31 27.42
C SER A 565 -32.03 12.75 27.02
N MET A 566 -33.06 11.98 27.36
CA MET A 566 -34.47 12.33 27.16
C MET A 566 -34.99 13.30 28.23
N GLY A 567 -34.17 13.64 29.23
CA GLY A 567 -34.54 14.51 30.34
C GLY A 567 -35.34 13.79 31.44
N LEU A 568 -35.27 12.46 31.47
CA LEU A 568 -35.90 11.67 32.55
C LEU A 568 -35.05 11.78 33.82
N ASP A 569 -35.72 11.79 34.97
CA ASP A 569 -35.07 12.00 36.27
C ASP A 569 -34.13 10.85 36.64
N ALA A 570 -32.82 11.10 36.48
CA ALA A 570 -31.76 10.15 36.77
C ALA A 570 -31.71 9.71 38.24
N SER A 571 -32.27 10.49 39.18
CA SER A 571 -32.32 10.12 40.60
C SER A 571 -33.33 9.01 40.91
N LYS A 572 -34.28 8.77 40.00
CA LYS A 572 -35.19 7.62 40.00
C LYS A 572 -34.70 6.45 39.14
N ALA A 573 -33.59 6.64 38.42
CA ALA A 573 -32.89 5.60 37.69
C ALA A 573 -31.88 4.90 38.62
N SER A 574 -32.36 4.35 39.74
CA SER A 574 -31.62 3.28 40.42
C SER A 574 -31.92 1.98 39.67
N TYR A 575 -30.94 1.08 39.59
CA TYR A 575 -31.10 -0.28 39.05
C TYR A 575 -32.37 -1.00 39.56
N ALA A 576 -32.85 -0.65 40.75
CA ALA A 576 -34.02 -1.23 41.40
C ALA A 576 -35.36 -0.49 41.20
N SER A 577 -35.37 0.79 40.81
CA SER A 577 -36.59 1.63 40.64
C SER A 577 -36.91 1.97 39.17
N TYR A 578 -36.21 1.29 38.26
CA TYR A 578 -36.13 1.53 36.83
C TYR A 578 -37.47 1.38 36.06
N GLN A 579 -38.50 0.69 36.60
CA GLN A 579 -39.60 0.13 35.81
C GLN A 579 -40.56 1.11 35.09
N GLU A 580 -40.85 2.31 35.63
CA GLU A 580 -41.74 3.28 34.94
C GLU A 580 -40.99 4.14 33.90
N VAL A 581 -39.78 4.60 34.24
CA VAL A 581 -38.84 5.28 33.33
C VAL A 581 -38.49 4.39 32.13
N VAL A 582 -38.46 3.08 32.37
CA VAL A 582 -38.19 2.04 31.37
C VAL A 582 -39.24 1.96 30.27
N ALA A 583 -40.52 2.23 30.51
CA ALA A 583 -41.54 2.02 29.47
C ALA A 583 -41.37 2.99 28.27
N GLU A 584 -41.07 4.26 28.55
CA GLU A 584 -40.79 5.27 27.52
C GLU A 584 -39.48 4.94 26.78
N VAL A 585 -38.41 4.63 27.54
CA VAL A 585 -37.11 4.25 26.98
C VAL A 585 -37.21 2.97 26.17
N GLN A 586 -37.97 1.98 26.63
CA GLN A 586 -38.25 0.73 25.91
C GLN A 586 -38.94 0.98 24.58
N THR A 587 -39.89 1.91 24.54
CA THR A 587 -40.58 2.27 23.30
C THR A 587 -39.57 2.80 22.28
N VAL A 588 -38.66 3.67 22.71
CA VAL A 588 -37.59 4.21 21.86
C VAL A 588 -36.56 3.14 21.47
N MET A 589 -36.18 2.24 22.38
CA MET A 589 -35.31 1.10 22.05
C MET A 589 -35.92 0.19 21.00
N ILE A 590 -37.22 -0.11 21.11
CA ILE A 590 -37.96 -0.89 20.12
C ILE A 590 -37.97 -0.17 18.77
N GLU A 591 -38.11 1.15 18.75
CA GLU A 591 -38.01 1.96 17.53
C GLU A 591 -36.61 1.85 16.90
N ILE A 592 -35.56 2.05 17.70
CA ILE A 592 -34.15 1.91 17.28
C ILE A 592 -33.92 0.53 16.65
N GLU A 593 -34.40 -0.51 17.30
CA GLU A 593 -34.25 -1.89 16.85
C GLU A 593 -35.09 -2.25 15.62
N ARG A 594 -36.30 -1.71 15.50
CA ARG A 594 -37.10 -1.83 14.27
C ARG A 594 -36.41 -1.15 13.11
N GLY A 595 -35.85 0.04 13.33
CA GLY A 595 -35.05 0.76 12.33
C GLY A 595 -33.86 -0.09 11.87
N ALA A 596 -33.10 -0.65 12.80
CA ALA A 596 -31.97 -1.51 12.47
C ALA A 596 -32.38 -2.75 11.68
N ALA A 597 -33.47 -3.42 12.08
CA ALA A 597 -34.01 -4.55 11.35
C ALA A 597 -34.42 -4.19 9.91
N ALA A 598 -35.00 -3.00 9.69
CA ALA A 598 -35.35 -2.50 8.36
C ALA A 598 -34.10 -2.27 7.47
N HIS A 599 -32.96 -1.99 8.07
CA HIS A 599 -31.67 -1.81 7.40
C HIS A 599 -30.82 -3.09 7.33
N ALA A 600 -31.34 -4.22 7.81
CA ALA A 600 -30.62 -5.48 7.95
C ALA A 600 -29.34 -5.36 8.81
N ILE A 601 -29.40 -4.51 9.84
CA ILE A 601 -28.38 -4.35 10.88
C ILE A 601 -28.78 -5.21 12.08
N ALA A 602 -27.82 -5.95 12.64
CA ALA A 602 -28.09 -6.86 13.76
C ALA A 602 -28.41 -6.10 15.04
N LYS A 603 -29.18 -6.75 15.91
CA LYS A 603 -29.59 -6.16 17.19
C LYS A 603 -28.78 -6.74 18.33
N MET A 604 -28.06 -5.88 19.03
CA MET A 604 -27.40 -6.20 20.29
C MET A 604 -28.20 -5.62 21.45
N ARG A 605 -28.35 -6.41 22.53
CA ARG A 605 -29.02 -5.93 23.74
C ARG A 605 -28.31 -6.38 25.01
N HIS A 606 -28.21 -5.46 25.97
CA HIS A 606 -27.80 -5.77 27.33
C HIS A 606 -29.01 -6.14 28.20
N CYS A 607 -28.92 -7.26 28.91
CA CYS A 607 -29.98 -7.79 29.75
C CYS A 607 -29.41 -8.18 31.12
N GLU A 608 -30.08 -7.78 32.20
CA GLU A 608 -29.65 -8.09 33.57
C GLU A 608 -30.07 -9.46 34.07
N THR A 609 -31.16 -9.98 33.52
CA THR A 609 -31.78 -11.23 33.97
C THR A 609 -32.01 -12.16 32.79
N GLY A 610 -32.11 -13.47 33.07
CA GLY A 610 -32.47 -14.46 32.07
C GLY A 610 -33.85 -14.22 31.47
N GLU A 611 -34.80 -13.69 32.25
CA GLU A 611 -36.13 -13.34 31.76
C GLU A 611 -36.07 -12.22 30.71
N ALA A 612 -35.31 -11.15 30.98
CA ALA A 612 -35.10 -10.06 30.02
C ALA A 612 -34.41 -10.56 28.74
N ALA A 613 -33.43 -11.45 28.88
CA ALA A 613 -32.78 -12.08 27.73
C ALA A 613 -33.75 -12.94 26.92
N MET A 614 -34.64 -13.71 27.56
CA MET A 614 -35.69 -14.46 26.85
C MET A 614 -36.63 -13.53 26.08
N GLY A 615 -36.96 -12.36 26.63
CA GLY A 615 -37.68 -11.31 25.91
C GLY A 615 -36.93 -10.86 24.66
N ALA A 616 -35.64 -10.53 24.80
CA ALA A 616 -34.78 -10.14 23.68
C ALA A 616 -34.68 -11.20 22.58
N ILE A 617 -34.62 -12.49 22.96
CA ILE A 617 -34.65 -13.60 21.99
C ILE A 617 -35.95 -13.60 21.19
N ARG A 618 -37.11 -13.48 21.86
CA ARG A 618 -38.43 -13.45 21.19
C ARG A 618 -38.58 -12.26 20.25
N GLU A 619 -37.94 -11.15 20.60
CA GLU A 619 -37.90 -9.95 19.78
C GLU A 619 -36.88 -10.05 18.64
N GLY A 620 -36.09 -11.11 18.58
CA GLY A 620 -35.15 -11.40 17.49
C GLY A 620 -33.82 -10.68 17.62
N CYS A 621 -33.33 -10.42 18.84
CA CYS A 621 -31.97 -9.93 19.04
C CYS A 621 -30.93 -10.99 18.65
N ASP A 622 -29.84 -10.53 18.02
CA ASP A 622 -28.76 -11.38 17.51
C ASP A 622 -27.66 -11.61 18.52
N LEU A 623 -27.33 -10.56 19.30
CA LEU A 623 -26.28 -10.53 20.30
C LEU A 623 -26.88 -10.11 21.63
N ILE A 624 -26.75 -10.93 22.67
CA ILE A 624 -27.36 -10.65 23.97
C ILE A 624 -26.29 -10.75 25.04
N THR A 625 -26.03 -9.67 25.77
CA THR A 625 -25.16 -9.74 26.95
C THR A 625 -26.00 -9.94 28.21
N LEU A 626 -25.61 -10.91 29.03
CA LEU A 626 -26.23 -11.28 30.29
C LEU A 626 -25.40 -10.69 31.44
N SER A 627 -25.79 -9.52 31.93
CA SER A 627 -25.14 -8.81 33.04
C SER A 627 -23.66 -8.50 32.78
N SER A 628 -23.00 -7.93 33.79
CA SER A 628 -21.54 -7.90 33.91
C SER A 628 -21.01 -8.88 34.95
N ASP A 629 -19.73 -9.21 34.85
CA ASP A 629 -18.94 -9.95 35.85
C ASP A 629 -19.05 -9.36 37.27
N ALA A 630 -18.93 -8.04 37.40
CA ALA A 630 -19.02 -7.33 38.66
C ALA A 630 -20.43 -7.45 39.27
N ALA A 631 -21.48 -7.27 38.46
CA ALA A 631 -22.86 -7.40 38.93
C ALA A 631 -23.21 -8.85 39.30
N LEU A 632 -22.71 -9.84 38.54
CA LEU A 632 -22.86 -11.26 38.87
C LEU A 632 -22.19 -11.61 40.19
N LEU A 633 -20.97 -11.12 40.42
CA LEU A 633 -20.23 -11.32 41.66
C LEU A 633 -20.97 -10.69 42.86
N LEU A 634 -21.42 -9.45 42.71
CA LEU A 634 -22.18 -8.73 43.75
C LEU A 634 -23.48 -9.45 44.10
N ARG A 635 -24.26 -9.90 43.10
CA ARG A 635 -25.51 -10.62 43.35
C ARG A 635 -25.27 -11.97 44.04
N SER A 636 -24.28 -12.73 43.59
CA SER A 636 -23.95 -14.03 44.18
C SER A 636 -23.45 -13.91 45.62
N ALA A 637 -22.51 -12.99 45.87
CA ALA A 637 -21.99 -12.74 47.21
C ALA A 637 -23.06 -12.16 48.15
N GLY A 638 -23.86 -11.21 47.66
CA GLY A 638 -24.97 -10.62 48.41
C GLY A 638 -26.01 -11.67 48.82
N GLY A 639 -26.42 -12.53 47.90
CA GLY A 639 -27.37 -13.61 48.18
C GLY A 639 -26.87 -14.58 49.26
N LEU A 640 -25.60 -15.01 49.17
CA LEU A 640 -25.00 -15.86 50.21
C LEU A 640 -24.93 -15.17 51.58
N MET A 641 -24.67 -13.85 51.60
CA MET A 641 -24.69 -13.09 52.85
C MET A 641 -26.10 -12.96 53.43
N GLU A 642 -27.12 -12.72 52.60
CA GLU A 642 -28.52 -12.69 53.02
C GLU A 642 -28.96 -14.03 53.59
N GLU A 643 -28.61 -15.15 52.93
CA GLU A 643 -28.87 -16.50 53.42
C GLU A 643 -28.21 -16.76 54.78
N LEU A 644 -26.93 -16.39 54.92
CA LEU A 644 -26.20 -16.54 56.18
C LEU A 644 -26.83 -15.70 57.30
N LEU A 645 -27.19 -14.44 57.01
CA LEU A 645 -27.81 -13.55 57.98
C LEU A 645 -29.19 -14.07 58.41
N ALA A 646 -30.01 -14.52 57.45
CA ALA A 646 -31.30 -15.13 57.74
C ALA A 646 -31.17 -16.41 58.59
N ALA A 647 -30.19 -17.27 58.31
CA ALA A 647 -29.93 -18.47 59.09
C ALA A 647 -29.40 -18.17 60.50
N ARG A 648 -28.48 -17.20 60.62
CA ARG A 648 -27.95 -16.73 61.91
C ARG A 648 -29.07 -16.18 62.80
N ASP A 649 -29.99 -15.42 62.22
CA ASP A 649 -31.10 -14.82 62.96
C ASP A 649 -32.14 -15.87 63.46
N GLN A 650 -32.07 -17.10 62.94
CA GLN A 650 -32.86 -18.26 63.41
C GLN A 650 -32.15 -19.09 64.49
N LEU A 651 -30.87 -18.86 64.77
CA LEU A 651 -30.16 -19.57 65.84
C LEU A 651 -30.60 -19.03 67.21
N PRO A 652 -30.79 -19.91 68.22
CA PRO A 652 -31.06 -19.46 69.59
C PRO A 652 -29.87 -18.62 70.10
N ARG A 653 -30.20 -17.47 70.72
CA ARG A 653 -29.23 -16.50 71.25
C ARG A 653 -28.37 -17.06 72.37
#